data_AF-A0AA88QJC7-F1
#
_entry.id   AF-A0AA88QJC7-F1
#
_cell.length_a   1.000
_cell.length_b   1.000
_cell.length_c   1.000
_cell.angle_alpha   90.00
_cell.angle_beta   90.00
_cell.angle_gamma   90.00
#
_symmetry.space_group_name_H-M   'P 1'
#
loop_
_entity.id
_entity.type
_entity.pdbx_description
1 polymer ?
#
loop_
_entity_poly.entity_id
_entity_poly.type
_entity_poly.pdbx_seq_one_letter_code
_entity_poly.pdbx_strand_id
1 'polypeptide(L)'
;MGYNTSQLNKQKLDEHVSLMEARFADHFGTIDDQLAELKESISDLPNLKSSIDQMQGKGGENSHKEHFRYTNGNFSPKLPKIEFPKFDGGDCYGWIRKAERHFEFNPMDDYVKVNFASVHFEAQSEYWFGIYIKARGRVLWLVFIRDLTARFAKLFKESVIGEFHKLRQVGTVEQYYNDFEALRSIMVNEGCRFDDNYFIHSFISGLRDEIRLEVEKFEVYELSQAIFLARKQEASLTNSWHMPRTSSRPTLTTIPFHSTPQKPPQPISLYIPKPVPTMPTHSHAPPSQPISKALLLTPSNPPYQKIPRTYFDDRKKKGLCYWYDDIFSPTHVCKNKQIAMLIVDEEEEMEEPPPKYDEEPSTQDNTPSAEQEKVEITDTTHIPQVAVTAPTLSSPYNDIADVELLFETNKGEITAVILEPVVGNSGFIAPKPDFLNALRKITNENGALLIFDEVMTGFRLSYGGAQEYFGITPDLTTLGKIIGGGLPVGAYGGRREIMEMVAPAGPMYQAGTLSGNPLAMTASIHTLKRLKEPGQYDYLDKITGELVQGILNAGKKAGHAVCGGYISGMFGFFFTKGPVFNFEDAKKSDTAKFARFFRGMLEEGVYFAPSQFEAGFTSLAHTSEDIQRTIAAAENVFKLL
;
A
#
# COMPACT_ATOMS: atom_id res chain seq x y z
N MET A 1 22.20 -44.58 27.16
CA MET A 1 21.84 -43.19 27.52
C MET A 1 21.52 -42.45 26.23
N GLY A 2 20.24 -42.41 25.84
CA GLY A 2 19.79 -41.70 24.65
C GLY A 2 18.46 -41.07 24.98
N TYR A 3 18.50 -39.83 25.47
CA TYR A 3 17.28 -39.05 25.74
C TYR A 3 16.89 -38.28 24.48
N ASN A 4 15.62 -38.44 24.14
CA ASN A 4 14.93 -37.99 22.94
C ASN A 4 14.82 -36.46 22.88
N THR A 5 15.73 -35.81 22.14
CA THR A 5 15.80 -34.36 21.92
C THR A 5 14.54 -33.76 21.29
N SER A 6 13.72 -34.58 20.60
CA SER A 6 12.46 -34.12 19.99
C SER A 6 11.34 -33.87 21.02
N GLN A 7 11.26 -34.69 22.08
CA GLN A 7 10.29 -34.52 23.17
C GLN A 7 10.66 -33.35 24.07
N LEU A 8 11.96 -33.15 24.31
CA LEU A 8 12.48 -32.02 25.09
C LEU A 8 12.17 -30.67 24.41
N ASN A 9 12.21 -30.61 23.07
CA ASN A 9 11.90 -29.39 22.32
C ASN A 9 10.41 -29.07 22.24
N LYS A 10 9.55 -30.09 22.15
CA LYS A 10 8.09 -29.89 22.20
C LYS A 10 7.64 -29.42 23.57
N GLN A 11 8.17 -30.02 24.63
CA GLN A 11 7.87 -29.64 26.01
C GLN A 11 8.34 -28.21 26.33
N LYS A 12 9.51 -27.79 25.83
CA LYS A 12 10.00 -26.41 25.94
C LYS A 12 9.19 -25.39 25.13
N LEU A 13 8.61 -25.81 24.01
CA LEU A 13 7.75 -24.96 23.19
C LEU A 13 6.38 -24.78 23.85
N ASP A 14 5.81 -25.86 24.38
CA ASP A 14 4.55 -25.84 25.12
C ASP A 14 4.70 -25.02 26.43
N GLU A 15 5.82 -25.15 27.14
CA GLU A 15 6.16 -24.28 28.29
C GLU A 15 6.29 -22.81 27.89
N HIS A 16 6.92 -22.50 26.74
CA HIS A 16 7.03 -21.12 26.26
C HIS A 16 5.68 -20.53 25.88
N VAL A 17 4.81 -21.30 25.22
CA VAL A 17 3.45 -20.88 24.85
C VAL A 17 2.63 -20.62 26.11
N SER A 18 2.64 -21.52 27.09
CA SER A 18 1.96 -21.30 28.37
C SER A 18 2.54 -20.13 29.18
N LEU A 19 3.86 -19.89 29.13
CA LEU A 19 4.46 -18.71 29.75
C LEU A 19 4.06 -17.42 29.04
N MET A 20 3.87 -17.48 27.72
CA MET A 20 3.43 -16.34 26.92
C MET A 20 1.95 -16.04 27.16
N GLU A 21 1.11 -17.07 27.26
CA GLU A 21 -0.31 -16.97 27.63
C GLU A 21 -0.48 -16.42 29.06
N ALA A 22 0.32 -16.89 30.01
CA ALA A 22 0.32 -16.38 31.39
C ALA A 22 0.77 -14.91 31.45
N ARG A 23 1.83 -14.54 30.69
CA ARG A 23 2.28 -13.13 30.57
C ARG A 23 1.27 -12.24 29.85
N PHE A 24 0.52 -12.79 28.88
CA PHE A 24 -0.55 -12.07 28.21
C PHE A 24 -1.73 -11.80 29.16
N ALA A 25 -2.12 -12.79 29.97
CA ALA A 25 -3.16 -12.63 30.98
C ALA A 25 -2.76 -11.64 32.09
N ASP A 26 -1.49 -11.64 32.51
CA ASP A 26 -0.98 -10.69 33.51
C ASP A 26 -0.87 -9.24 32.99
N HIS A 27 -0.71 -9.03 31.68
CA HIS A 27 -0.50 -7.69 31.10
C HIS A 27 -1.76 -7.07 30.49
N PHE A 28 -2.71 -7.90 30.05
CA PHE A 28 -3.89 -7.45 29.31
C PHE A 28 -5.23 -7.96 29.88
N GLY A 29 -5.22 -8.74 30.97
CA GLY A 29 -6.40 -9.43 31.50
C GLY A 29 -6.82 -10.63 30.64
N THR A 30 -7.74 -11.46 31.14
CA THR A 30 -8.34 -12.52 30.31
C THR A 30 -9.28 -11.92 29.25
N ILE A 31 -9.56 -12.64 28.17
CA ILE A 31 -10.52 -12.19 27.14
C ILE A 31 -11.89 -11.84 27.75
N ASP A 32 -12.28 -12.53 28.82
CA ASP A 32 -13.51 -12.27 29.57
C ASP A 32 -13.43 -10.96 30.39
N ASP A 33 -12.25 -10.60 30.91
CA ASP A 33 -12.02 -9.31 31.59
C ASP A 33 -12.04 -8.14 30.60
N GLN A 34 -11.45 -8.32 29.41
CA GLN A 34 -11.51 -7.31 28.34
C GLN A 34 -12.93 -7.11 27.82
N LEU A 35 -13.71 -8.20 27.71
CA LEU A 35 -15.14 -8.13 27.37
C LEU A 35 -15.97 -7.49 28.50
N ALA A 36 -15.56 -7.61 29.76
CA ALA A 36 -16.19 -6.94 30.89
C ALA A 36 -15.88 -5.44 30.90
N GLU A 37 -14.62 -5.03 30.71
CA GLU A 37 -14.21 -3.62 30.57
C GLU A 37 -14.88 -2.95 29.37
N LEU A 38 -15.02 -3.66 28.24
CA LEU A 38 -15.71 -3.14 27.07
C LEU A 38 -17.22 -2.94 27.35
N LYS A 39 -17.83 -3.86 28.11
CA LYS A 39 -19.25 -3.75 28.52
C LYS A 39 -19.45 -2.63 29.55
N GLU A 40 -18.52 -2.42 30.45
CA GLU A 40 -18.53 -1.33 31.43
C GLU A 40 -18.35 0.03 30.73
N SER A 41 -17.42 0.12 29.79
CA SER A 41 -17.19 1.30 28.94
C SER A 41 -18.39 1.64 28.03
N ILE A 42 -19.12 0.62 27.56
CA ILE A 42 -20.37 0.80 26.81
C ILE A 42 -21.50 1.27 27.72
N SER A 43 -21.47 0.91 29.01
CA SER A 43 -22.49 1.32 29.99
C SER A 43 -22.37 2.79 30.45
N ASP A 44 -21.18 3.40 30.28
CA ASP A 44 -20.89 4.80 30.65
C ASP A 44 -21.17 5.83 29.54
N LEU A 45 -21.49 5.37 28.32
CA LEU A 45 -21.89 6.21 27.18
C LEU A 45 -23.07 7.18 27.46
N PRO A 46 -24.06 6.88 28.32
CA PRO A 46 -25.13 7.83 28.65
C PRO A 46 -24.65 9.03 29.48
N ASN A 47 -23.66 8.83 30.36
CA ASN A 47 -23.12 9.89 31.23
C ASN A 47 -22.31 10.91 30.40
N LEU A 48 -21.58 10.44 29.39
CA LEU A 48 -20.81 11.28 28.47
C LEU A 48 -21.70 12.24 27.66
N LYS A 49 -22.91 11.77 27.30
CA LYS A 49 -23.91 12.57 26.57
C LYS A 49 -24.49 13.68 27.44
N SER A 50 -24.70 13.41 28.73
CA SER A 50 -25.19 14.41 29.69
C SER A 50 -24.17 15.53 29.98
N SER A 51 -22.87 15.21 29.96
CA SER A 51 -21.79 16.20 30.14
C SER A 51 -21.62 17.12 28.93
N ILE A 52 -21.91 16.61 27.72
CA ILE A 52 -21.88 17.39 26.47
C ILE A 52 -23.08 18.34 26.39
N ASP A 53 -24.28 17.88 26.79
CA ASP A 53 -25.48 18.71 26.82
C ASP A 53 -25.42 19.82 27.89
N GLN A 54 -24.72 19.58 29.02
CA GLN A 54 -24.47 20.61 30.04
C GLN A 54 -23.48 21.70 29.60
N MET A 55 -22.54 21.39 28.69
CA MET A 55 -21.59 22.38 28.16
C MET A 55 -22.20 23.30 27.09
N GLN A 56 -23.29 22.90 26.44
CA GLN A 56 -23.92 23.66 25.34
C GLN A 56 -25.09 24.55 25.78
N GLY A 57 -25.48 24.53 27.06
CA GLY A 57 -26.70 25.15 27.57
C GLY A 57 -26.57 26.48 28.35
N LYS A 58 -25.48 27.25 28.22
CA LYS A 58 -25.36 28.57 28.91
C LYS A 58 -24.74 29.65 28.03
N GLY A 59 -25.55 30.62 27.61
CA GLY A 59 -25.07 31.92 27.12
C GLY A 59 -26.03 32.63 26.16
N GLY A 60 -27.17 33.10 26.66
CA GLY A 60 -28.10 33.97 25.92
C GLY A 60 -27.70 35.45 25.95
N GLU A 61 -28.01 36.11 24.84
CA GLU A 61 -28.35 37.51 24.52
C GLU A 61 -27.94 38.73 25.41
N ASN A 62 -27.50 39.75 24.65
CA ASN A 62 -27.61 41.22 24.83
C ASN A 62 -26.48 42.02 25.52
N SER A 63 -25.69 42.75 24.70
CA SER A 63 -25.49 44.20 24.86
C SER A 63 -25.00 44.89 23.57
N HIS A 64 -25.89 45.73 23.01
CA HIS A 64 -25.67 47.01 22.34
C HIS A 64 -24.38 47.34 21.55
N LYS A 65 -24.60 47.55 20.23
CA LYS A 65 -24.20 48.67 19.35
C LYS A 65 -22.98 49.51 19.75
N GLU A 66 -22.01 49.60 18.83
CA GLU A 66 -21.61 50.91 18.30
C GLU A 66 -21.10 50.82 16.83
N HIS A 67 -21.18 51.96 16.17
CA HIS A 67 -21.30 52.16 14.72
C HIS A 67 -20.00 51.93 13.92
N PHE A 68 -20.11 51.52 12.64
CA PHE A 68 -19.97 52.43 11.49
C PHE A 68 -20.20 51.69 10.16
N ARG A 69 -21.09 52.26 9.33
CA ARG A 69 -21.31 51.90 7.93
C ARG A 69 -20.13 52.38 7.09
N TYR A 70 -19.62 51.54 6.19
CA TYR A 70 -19.06 51.98 4.91
C TYR A 70 -19.38 50.97 3.80
N THR A 71 -20.31 51.40 2.95
CA THR A 71 -20.36 51.29 1.47
C THR A 71 -19.89 50.02 0.75
N ASN A 72 -20.79 49.50 -0.09
CA ASN A 72 -20.49 48.76 -1.32
C ASN A 72 -19.27 49.36 -2.05
N GLY A 73 -18.19 48.59 -2.08
CA GLY A 73 -17.03 48.80 -2.95
C GLY A 73 -16.37 47.45 -3.18
N ASN A 74 -16.24 47.05 -4.44
CA ASN A 74 -15.53 45.85 -4.87
C ASN A 74 -14.21 45.66 -4.12
N PHE A 75 -14.16 44.70 -3.21
CA PHE A 75 -12.92 44.15 -2.69
C PHE A 75 -13.02 42.62 -2.72
N SER A 76 -12.79 42.05 -3.90
CA SER A 76 -12.16 40.72 -3.93
C SER A 76 -10.76 40.92 -3.37
N PRO A 77 -10.34 40.21 -2.30
CA PRO A 77 -8.93 40.22 -1.94
C PRO A 77 -8.18 39.62 -3.13
N LYS A 78 -7.48 40.48 -3.89
CA LYS A 78 -6.53 40.00 -4.88
C LYS A 78 -5.49 39.22 -4.08
N LEU A 79 -5.52 37.89 -4.21
CA LEU A 79 -4.43 37.03 -3.76
C LEU A 79 -3.12 37.68 -4.21
N PRO A 80 -2.11 37.79 -3.34
CA PRO A 80 -0.83 38.36 -3.73
C PRO A 80 -0.36 37.65 -5.00
N LYS A 81 0.00 38.41 -6.04
CA LYS A 81 0.60 37.85 -7.26
C LYS A 81 1.90 37.17 -6.83
N ILE A 82 1.85 35.85 -6.65
CA ILE A 82 3.02 35.04 -6.37
C ILE A 82 3.85 35.05 -7.65
N GLU A 83 5.02 35.69 -7.60
CA GLU A 83 5.94 35.68 -8.73
C GLU A 83 6.44 34.25 -8.98
N PHE A 84 6.48 33.83 -10.24
CA PHE A 84 7.00 32.51 -10.58
C PHE A 84 8.53 32.50 -10.42
N PRO A 85 9.12 31.47 -9.78
CA PRO A 85 10.54 31.44 -9.48
C PRO A 85 11.40 31.36 -10.75
N LYS A 86 12.52 32.08 -10.77
CA LYS A 86 13.56 31.95 -11.80
C LYS A 86 14.46 30.74 -11.56
N PHE A 87 14.94 30.09 -12.62
CA PHE A 87 15.83 28.95 -12.53
C PHE A 87 17.12 29.16 -13.32
N ASP A 88 18.26 29.18 -12.63
CA ASP A 88 19.59 29.35 -13.23
C ASP A 88 20.38 28.02 -13.37
N GLY A 89 19.83 26.92 -12.85
CA GLY A 89 20.51 25.62 -12.78
C GLY A 89 21.07 25.26 -11.40
N GLY A 90 20.89 26.10 -10.38
CA GLY A 90 21.37 25.86 -9.01
C GLY A 90 20.49 24.90 -8.18
N ASP A 91 19.67 25.46 -7.29
CA ASP A 91 18.80 24.68 -6.38
C ASP A 91 17.58 24.10 -7.12
N CYS A 92 17.81 23.01 -7.86
CA CYS A 92 16.79 22.34 -8.67
C CYS A 92 15.55 21.95 -7.83
N TYR A 93 15.74 21.26 -6.70
CA TYR A 93 14.62 20.84 -5.85
C TYR A 93 13.90 22.00 -5.18
N GLY A 94 14.61 23.04 -4.72
CA GLY A 94 13.97 24.24 -4.19
C GLY A 94 13.19 25.03 -5.24
N TRP A 95 13.66 25.05 -6.48
CA TRP A 95 12.93 25.66 -7.59
C TRP A 95 11.67 24.87 -7.94
N ILE A 96 11.74 23.53 -8.07
CA ILE A 96 10.59 22.66 -8.35
C ILE A 96 9.48 22.89 -7.31
N ARG A 97 9.82 22.89 -6.01
CA ARG A 97 8.85 23.15 -4.94
C ARG A 97 8.14 24.49 -5.06
N LYS A 98 8.86 25.54 -5.46
CA LYS A 98 8.28 26.87 -5.66
C LYS A 98 7.39 26.91 -6.90
N ALA A 99 7.77 26.20 -7.97
CA ALA A 99 7.00 26.08 -9.20
C ALA A 99 5.69 25.30 -8.97
N GLU A 100 5.75 24.16 -8.30
CA GLU A 100 4.56 23.35 -7.96
C GLU A 100 3.59 24.12 -7.07
N ARG A 101 4.09 24.78 -6.03
CA ARG A 101 3.27 25.65 -5.18
C ARG A 101 2.60 26.77 -5.99
N HIS A 102 3.29 27.34 -6.98
CA HIS A 102 2.68 28.35 -7.85
C HIS A 102 1.54 27.76 -8.69
N PHE A 103 1.69 26.53 -9.20
CA PHE A 103 0.67 25.83 -9.99
C PHE A 103 -0.51 25.31 -9.16
N GLU A 104 -0.32 25.05 -7.86
CA GLU A 104 -1.42 24.80 -6.93
C GLU A 104 -2.33 26.03 -6.79
N PHE A 105 -1.74 27.23 -6.73
CA PHE A 105 -2.50 28.48 -6.68
C PHE A 105 -3.01 28.96 -8.04
N ASN A 106 -2.39 28.52 -9.14
CA ASN A 106 -2.77 28.86 -10.51
C ASN A 106 -2.85 27.58 -11.36
N PRO A 107 -3.96 26.83 -11.27
CA PRO A 107 -4.12 25.58 -12.00
C PRO A 107 -4.02 25.78 -13.51
N MET A 108 -3.23 24.92 -14.16
CA MET A 108 -3.00 24.94 -15.60
C MET A 108 -2.67 23.54 -16.10
N ASP A 109 -2.89 23.28 -17.38
CA ASP A 109 -2.57 22.00 -18.00
C ASP A 109 -1.05 21.72 -18.01
N ASP A 110 -0.69 20.44 -17.87
CA ASP A 110 0.70 20.00 -17.73
C ASP A 110 1.62 20.43 -18.89
N TYR A 111 1.08 20.50 -20.11
CA TYR A 111 1.84 20.99 -21.27
C TYR A 111 2.07 22.51 -21.22
N VAL A 112 1.14 23.25 -20.63
CA VAL A 112 1.26 24.70 -20.45
C VAL A 112 2.27 25.00 -19.33
N LYS A 113 2.34 24.17 -18.28
CA LYS A 113 3.31 24.33 -17.17
C LYS A 113 4.75 24.39 -17.67
N VAL A 114 5.14 23.49 -18.58
CA VAL A 114 6.51 23.42 -19.11
C VAL A 114 6.86 24.69 -19.89
N ASN A 115 5.98 25.10 -20.81
CA ASN A 115 6.18 26.33 -21.58
C ASN A 115 6.19 27.56 -20.68
N PHE A 116 5.30 27.63 -19.69
CA PHE A 116 5.25 28.72 -18.73
C PHE A 116 6.53 28.81 -17.91
N ALA A 117 6.98 27.69 -17.35
CA ALA A 117 8.22 27.64 -16.57
C ALA A 117 9.45 28.00 -17.39
N SER A 118 9.48 27.66 -18.68
CA SER A 118 10.62 27.92 -19.57
C SER A 118 10.94 29.40 -19.76
N VAL A 119 9.93 30.29 -19.66
CA VAL A 119 10.14 31.75 -19.75
C VAL A 119 10.92 32.29 -18.56
N HIS A 120 11.01 31.51 -17.48
CA HIS A 120 11.71 31.87 -16.25
C HIS A 120 13.05 31.15 -16.11
N PHE A 121 13.55 30.52 -17.18
CA PHE A 121 14.88 29.93 -17.21
C PHE A 121 15.92 30.99 -17.53
N GLU A 122 17.07 30.90 -16.87
CA GLU A 122 18.17 31.84 -17.01
C GLU A 122 19.50 31.07 -17.16
N ALA A 123 20.46 31.68 -17.86
CA ALA A 123 21.81 31.17 -18.00
C ALA A 123 21.86 29.72 -18.54
N GLN A 124 22.45 28.78 -17.80
CA GLN A 124 22.71 27.43 -18.29
C GLN A 124 21.43 26.61 -18.50
N SER A 125 20.37 26.90 -17.73
CA SER A 125 19.08 26.20 -17.85
C SER A 125 18.37 26.56 -19.16
N GLU A 126 18.48 27.82 -19.62
CA GLU A 126 17.86 28.30 -20.87
C GLU A 126 18.46 27.59 -22.10
N TYR A 127 19.79 27.52 -22.19
CA TYR A 127 20.47 26.82 -23.28
C TYR A 127 20.13 25.33 -23.31
N TRP A 128 20.08 24.70 -22.14
CA TRP A 128 19.70 23.30 -22.02
C TRP A 128 18.26 23.08 -22.46
N PHE A 129 17.32 23.91 -22.00
CA PHE A 129 15.91 23.82 -22.36
C PHE A 129 15.69 23.94 -23.88
N GLY A 130 16.38 24.88 -24.53
CA GLY A 130 16.28 25.07 -25.98
C GLY A 130 16.69 23.84 -26.79
N ILE A 131 17.70 23.10 -26.35
CA ILE A 131 18.12 21.84 -26.98
C ILE A 131 17.13 20.71 -26.63
N TYR A 132 16.76 20.65 -25.35
CA TYR A 132 15.86 19.65 -24.78
C TYR A 132 14.50 19.61 -25.51
N ILE A 133 13.87 20.77 -25.70
CA ILE A 133 12.54 20.84 -26.32
C ILE A 133 12.59 20.58 -27.83
N LYS A 134 13.68 20.95 -28.51
CA LYS A 134 13.89 20.63 -29.94
C LYS A 134 14.02 19.12 -30.17
N ALA A 135 14.68 18.41 -29.25
CA ALA A 135 14.86 16.97 -29.35
C ALA A 135 13.59 16.17 -29.01
N ARG A 136 12.75 16.66 -28.09
CA ARG A 136 11.61 15.91 -27.54
C ARG A 136 10.23 16.40 -27.97
N GLY A 137 10.12 17.59 -28.56
CA GLY A 137 8.82 18.19 -28.89
C GLY A 137 8.03 18.55 -27.63
N ARG A 138 6.76 18.15 -27.54
CA ARG A 138 5.90 18.43 -26.38
C ARG A 138 6.21 17.46 -25.24
N VAL A 139 6.42 17.99 -24.04
CA VAL A 139 6.73 17.19 -22.84
C VAL A 139 5.75 17.52 -21.72
N LEU A 140 5.32 16.48 -20.99
CA LEU A 140 4.51 16.62 -19.77
C LEU A 140 5.33 17.21 -18.62
N TRP A 141 4.69 17.99 -17.75
CA TRP A 141 5.35 18.61 -16.58
C TRP A 141 6.17 17.61 -15.76
N LEU A 142 5.62 16.44 -15.47
CA LEU A 142 6.29 15.41 -14.68
C LEU A 142 7.57 14.88 -15.35
N VAL A 143 7.52 14.64 -16.67
CA VAL A 143 8.66 14.17 -17.46
C VAL A 143 9.74 15.27 -17.54
N PHE A 144 9.30 16.52 -17.66
CA PHE A 144 10.18 17.67 -17.64
C PHE A 144 10.92 17.83 -16.32
N ILE A 145 10.22 17.73 -15.18
CA ILE A 145 10.84 17.79 -13.86
C ILE A 145 11.87 16.68 -13.68
N ARG A 146 11.58 15.44 -14.08
CA ARG A 146 12.55 14.33 -14.03
C ARG A 146 13.83 14.66 -14.79
N ASP A 147 13.71 15.13 -16.03
CA ASP A 147 14.88 15.39 -16.88
C ASP A 147 15.65 16.64 -16.42
N LEU A 148 14.94 17.63 -15.85
CA LEU A 148 15.52 18.80 -15.20
C LEU A 148 16.35 18.39 -13.97
N THR A 149 15.79 17.51 -13.12
CA THR A 149 16.46 16.96 -11.95
C THR A 149 17.67 16.13 -12.36
N ALA A 150 17.55 15.26 -13.37
CA ALA A 150 18.68 14.48 -13.88
C ALA A 150 19.84 15.36 -14.36
N ARG A 151 19.55 16.58 -14.84
CA ARG A 151 20.54 17.53 -15.34
C ARG A 151 21.15 18.41 -14.25
N PHE A 152 20.32 18.96 -13.36
CA PHE A 152 20.69 20.06 -12.46
C PHE A 152 20.67 19.69 -10.98
N ALA A 153 20.06 18.55 -10.59
CA ALA A 153 20.18 18.10 -9.22
C ALA A 153 21.60 17.61 -8.93
N LYS A 154 22.10 17.90 -7.73
CA LYS A 154 23.35 17.31 -7.26
C LYS A 154 23.18 15.79 -7.19
N LEU A 155 23.91 15.07 -8.03
CA LEU A 155 24.06 13.63 -7.93
C LEU A 155 24.82 13.31 -6.65
N PHE A 156 24.18 12.61 -5.72
CA PHE A 156 24.86 12.03 -4.58
C PHE A 156 25.73 10.86 -5.08
N LYS A 157 26.99 10.76 -4.63
CA LYS A 157 27.86 9.64 -5.00
C LYS A 157 27.37 8.31 -4.38
N GLU A 158 26.54 8.39 -3.35
CA GLU A 158 25.88 7.28 -2.66
C GLU A 158 24.39 7.60 -2.46
N SER A 159 23.59 6.66 -1.93
CA SER A 159 22.19 6.95 -1.59
C SER A 159 22.08 8.13 -0.62
N VAL A 160 21.02 8.93 -0.73
CA VAL A 160 20.75 10.06 0.19
C VAL A 160 20.74 9.60 1.65
N ILE A 161 20.24 8.38 1.90
CA ILE A 161 20.24 7.74 3.23
C ILE A 161 21.68 7.45 3.69
N GLY A 162 22.54 6.98 2.79
CA GLY A 162 23.96 6.75 3.08
C GLY A 162 24.70 8.05 3.42
N GLU A 163 24.49 9.11 2.65
CA GLU A 163 25.05 10.44 2.96
C GLU A 163 24.51 11.00 4.29
N PHE A 164 23.23 10.78 4.57
CA PHE A 164 22.62 11.14 5.85
C PHE A 164 23.23 10.37 7.03
N HIS A 165 23.47 9.07 6.89
CA HIS A 165 24.13 8.25 7.92
C HIS A 165 25.60 8.59 8.12
N LYS A 166 26.26 9.17 7.12
CA LYS A 166 27.64 9.65 7.20
C LYS A 166 27.75 11.06 7.77
N LEU A 167 26.65 11.80 7.85
CA LEU A 167 26.68 13.17 8.33
C LEU A 167 27.18 13.20 9.78
N ARG A 168 28.28 13.92 9.99
CA ARG A 168 28.88 14.15 11.30
C ARG A 168 29.10 15.65 11.48
N GLN A 169 28.98 16.12 12.71
CA GLN A 169 29.28 17.50 13.06
C GLN A 169 30.78 17.75 12.94
N VAL A 170 31.18 18.48 11.90
CA VAL A 170 32.56 18.94 11.69
C VAL A 170 32.75 20.41 12.15
N GLY A 171 31.69 21.22 12.06
CA GLY A 171 31.69 22.64 12.41
C GLY A 171 30.79 22.97 13.61
N THR A 172 30.12 24.11 13.56
CA THR A 172 29.15 24.48 14.60
C THR A 172 27.93 23.56 14.57
N VAL A 173 27.20 23.47 15.69
CA VAL A 173 25.91 22.77 15.75
C VAL A 173 24.94 23.36 14.72
N GLU A 174 25.01 24.67 14.47
CA GLU A 174 24.17 25.34 13.46
C GLU A 174 24.45 24.86 12.04
N GLN A 175 25.73 24.78 11.66
CA GLN A 175 26.13 24.30 10.34
C GLN A 175 25.72 22.85 10.15
N TYR A 176 26.01 22.01 11.15
CA TYR A 176 25.60 20.61 11.15
C TYR A 176 24.09 20.44 11.05
N TYR A 177 23.30 21.23 11.78
CA TYR A 177 21.85 21.19 11.71
C TYR A 177 21.31 21.58 10.34
N ASN A 178 21.90 22.60 9.69
CA ASN A 178 21.49 23.01 8.35
C ASN A 178 21.77 21.91 7.32
N ASP A 179 22.93 21.24 7.41
CA ASP A 179 23.26 20.11 6.53
C ASP A 179 22.35 18.90 6.82
N PHE A 180 22.01 18.67 8.09
CA PHE A 180 21.08 17.64 8.53
C PHE A 180 19.67 17.87 7.99
N GLU A 181 19.12 19.07 8.12
CA GLU A 181 17.79 19.43 7.61
C GLU A 181 17.75 19.42 6.08
N ALA A 182 18.83 19.81 5.40
CA ALA A 182 18.91 19.73 3.95
C ALA A 182 18.78 18.27 3.47
N LEU A 183 19.53 17.33 4.07
CA LEU A 183 19.45 15.91 3.72
C LEU A 183 18.12 15.28 4.16
N ARG A 184 17.62 15.60 5.36
CA ARG A 184 16.31 15.17 5.84
C ARG A 184 15.20 15.60 4.88
N SER A 185 15.22 16.85 4.41
CA SER A 185 14.24 17.36 3.46
C SER A 185 14.27 16.57 2.15
N ILE A 186 15.43 16.14 1.68
CA ILE A 186 15.54 15.34 0.46
C ILE A 186 14.99 13.93 0.72
N MET A 187 15.33 13.30 1.84
CA MET A 187 14.81 11.97 2.21
C MET A 187 13.28 11.93 2.29
N VAL A 188 12.66 12.91 2.95
CA VAL A 188 11.19 12.98 3.05
C VAL A 188 10.55 13.13 1.66
N ASN A 189 11.17 13.90 0.76
CA ASN A 189 10.65 14.14 -0.58
C ASN A 189 10.85 12.95 -1.54
N GLU A 190 11.91 12.17 -1.35
CA GLU A 190 12.13 10.88 -2.04
C GLU A 190 11.20 9.76 -1.52
N GLY A 191 10.23 10.10 -0.65
CA GLY A 191 9.24 9.16 -0.12
C GLY A 191 9.75 8.30 1.03
N CYS A 192 10.90 8.62 1.63
CA CYS A 192 11.41 7.88 2.78
C CYS A 192 10.54 8.15 4.02
N ARG A 193 9.86 7.12 4.52
CA ARG A 193 9.02 7.21 5.72
C ARG A 193 9.80 6.74 6.95
N PHE A 194 10.42 7.68 7.64
CA PHE A 194 11.03 7.47 8.96
C PHE A 194 10.22 8.19 10.05
N ASP A 195 10.22 7.65 11.27
CA ASP A 195 9.58 8.30 12.41
C ASP A 195 10.45 9.43 12.98
N ASP A 196 9.88 10.27 13.84
CA ASP A 196 10.63 11.39 14.44
C ASP A 196 11.76 10.89 15.36
N ASN A 197 11.60 9.72 15.98
CA ASN A 197 12.63 9.10 16.81
C ASN A 197 13.90 8.78 15.99
N TYR A 198 13.74 8.28 14.77
CA TYR A 198 14.85 8.03 13.86
C TYR A 198 15.67 9.31 13.59
N PHE A 199 14.99 10.44 13.33
CA PHE A 199 15.67 11.70 13.09
C PHE A 199 16.34 12.25 14.36
N ILE A 200 15.69 12.13 15.52
CA ILE A 200 16.26 12.51 16.81
C ILE A 200 17.54 11.71 17.09
N HIS A 201 17.49 10.39 16.97
CA HIS A 201 18.66 9.53 17.20
C HIS A 201 19.78 9.78 16.19
N SER A 202 19.43 9.98 14.91
CA SER A 202 20.41 10.27 13.86
C SER A 202 21.10 11.61 14.08
N PHE A 203 20.36 12.64 14.49
CA PHE A 203 20.91 13.94 14.83
C PHE A 203 21.87 13.83 16.02
N ILE A 204 21.43 13.19 17.11
CA ILE A 204 22.26 13.03 18.32
C ILE A 204 23.52 12.21 18.01
N SER A 205 23.39 11.12 17.26
CA SER A 205 24.51 10.25 16.89
C SER A 205 25.56 10.95 16.03
N GLY A 206 25.15 11.94 15.23
CA GLY A 206 26.08 12.69 14.40
C GLY A 206 26.77 13.87 15.08
N LEU A 207 26.36 14.25 16.31
CA LEU A 207 27.04 15.29 17.09
C LEU A 207 28.46 14.86 17.50
N ARG A 208 29.34 15.83 17.75
CA ARG A 208 30.66 15.58 18.36
C ARG A 208 30.49 14.94 19.74
N ASP A 209 31.36 14.00 20.11
CA ASP A 209 31.23 13.22 21.35
C ASP A 209 31.02 14.07 22.61
N GLU A 210 31.73 15.19 22.74
CA GLU A 210 31.63 16.11 23.88
C GLU A 210 30.26 16.78 24.02
N ILE A 211 29.53 16.92 22.90
CA ILE A 211 28.18 17.48 22.85
C ILE A 211 27.16 16.35 22.97
N ARG A 212 27.35 15.27 22.20
CA ARG A 212 26.50 14.08 22.18
C ARG A 212 26.29 13.50 23.58
N LEU A 213 27.38 13.27 24.32
CA LEU A 213 27.33 12.70 25.68
C LEU A 213 26.56 13.58 26.66
N GLU A 214 26.49 14.90 26.44
CA GLU A 214 25.70 15.79 27.29
C GLU A 214 24.22 15.75 26.90
N VAL A 215 23.91 15.72 25.60
CA VAL A 215 22.53 15.62 25.10
C VAL A 215 21.91 14.27 25.48
N GLU A 216 22.66 13.17 25.41
CA GLU A 216 22.22 11.81 25.76
C GLU A 216 21.87 11.63 27.25
N LYS A 217 22.27 12.56 28.13
CA LYS A 217 21.87 12.53 29.55
C LYS A 217 20.40 12.92 29.76
N PHE A 218 19.78 13.51 28.76
CA PHE A 218 18.39 13.95 28.81
C PHE A 218 17.52 12.98 28.01
N GLU A 219 16.30 12.73 28.48
CA GLU A 219 15.29 12.09 27.66
C GLU A 219 14.77 13.11 26.64
N VAL A 220 15.20 12.96 25.39
CA VAL A 220 14.86 13.84 24.28
C VAL A 220 13.70 13.23 23.49
N TYR A 221 12.58 13.95 23.43
CA TYR A 221 11.37 13.50 22.74
C TYR A 221 11.06 14.32 21.48
N GLU A 222 11.77 15.43 21.27
CA GLU A 222 11.63 16.29 20.09
C GLU A 222 12.99 16.70 19.52
N LEU A 223 13.07 16.83 18.19
CA LEU A 223 14.29 17.29 17.53
C LEU A 223 14.67 18.72 17.93
N SER A 224 13.68 19.59 18.13
CA SER A 224 13.83 20.97 18.64
C SER A 224 14.59 21.00 19.98
N GLN A 225 14.27 20.08 20.88
CA GLN A 225 14.90 19.91 22.19
C GLN A 225 16.34 19.41 22.03
N ALA A 226 16.59 18.45 21.14
CA ALA A 226 17.92 17.95 20.84
C ALA A 226 18.86 19.09 20.37
N ILE A 227 18.37 19.93 19.45
CA ILE A 227 19.11 21.06 18.89
C ILE A 227 19.40 22.10 19.97
N PHE A 228 18.41 22.41 20.81
CA PHE A 228 18.57 23.38 21.90
C PHE A 228 19.66 22.92 22.89
N LEU A 229 19.62 21.66 23.31
CA LEU A 229 20.61 21.09 24.22
C LEU A 229 22.01 21.07 23.59
N ALA A 230 22.11 20.69 22.30
CA ALA A 230 23.37 20.68 21.56
C ALA A 230 23.98 22.10 21.46
N ARG A 231 23.18 23.12 21.09
CA ARG A 231 23.62 24.52 21.02
C ARG A 231 24.07 25.05 22.38
N LYS A 232 23.32 24.73 23.44
CA LYS A 232 23.66 25.13 24.81
C LYS A 232 25.00 24.54 25.25
N GLN A 233 25.23 23.27 24.95
CA GLN A 233 26.50 22.62 25.27
C GLN A 233 27.67 23.15 24.44
N GLU A 234 27.46 23.41 23.15
CA GLU A 234 28.47 24.06 22.30
C GLU A 234 28.88 25.45 22.83
N ALA A 235 27.91 26.25 23.29
CA ALA A 235 28.16 27.55 23.92
C ALA A 235 28.93 27.43 25.26
N SER A 236 28.65 26.40 26.05
CA SER A 236 29.39 26.11 27.30
C SER A 236 30.86 25.76 27.03
N LEU A 237 31.10 24.94 26.00
CA LEU A 237 32.45 24.53 25.58
C LEU A 237 33.26 25.70 25.03
N THR A 238 32.64 26.59 24.24
CA THR A 238 33.32 27.81 23.74
C THR A 238 33.63 28.81 24.85
N ASN A 239 32.76 28.96 25.85
CA ASN A 239 33.01 29.82 27.02
C ASN A 239 34.08 29.27 27.98
N SER A 240 34.28 27.95 28.01
CA SER A 240 35.29 27.30 28.86
C SER A 240 36.74 27.50 28.38
N TRP A 241 36.94 27.93 27.13
CA TRP A 241 38.26 28.19 26.55
C TRP A 241 38.83 29.60 26.83
N HIS A 242 38.09 30.48 27.51
CA HIS A 242 38.47 31.89 27.74
C HIS A 242 38.89 32.23 29.18
N MET A 243 39.17 31.24 30.04
CA MET A 243 39.71 31.50 31.39
C MET A 243 41.23 31.26 31.45
N PRO A 244 42.09 32.28 31.73
CA PRO A 244 43.50 32.06 31.99
C PRO A 244 43.70 31.33 33.32
N ARG A 245 44.49 30.25 33.30
CA ARG A 245 44.96 29.59 34.53
C ARG A 245 45.84 30.55 35.34
N THR A 246 45.37 30.99 36.50
CA THR A 246 46.23 31.60 37.53
C THR A 246 46.40 30.62 38.69
N SER A 247 47.65 30.29 38.96
CA SER A 247 48.09 29.50 40.11
C SER A 247 48.15 30.39 41.36
N SER A 248 47.48 30.01 42.45
CA SER A 248 47.91 30.37 43.81
C SER A 248 47.17 29.53 44.87
N ARG A 249 47.94 28.72 45.59
CA ARG A 249 47.72 28.34 47.01
C ARG A 249 48.61 29.26 47.86
N PRO A 250 48.48 29.41 49.20
CA PRO A 250 47.61 28.74 50.21
C PRO A 250 46.85 29.80 51.08
N THR A 251 46.08 29.55 52.17
CA THR A 251 46.48 29.06 53.51
C THR A 251 45.25 29.01 54.46
N LEU A 252 45.28 28.09 55.44
CA LEU A 252 44.37 28.00 56.60
C LEU A 252 44.48 29.22 57.53
N THR A 253 43.37 29.71 58.11
CA THR A 253 43.14 29.78 59.59
C THR A 253 41.81 30.44 60.01
N THR A 254 41.23 29.88 61.08
CA THR A 254 40.40 30.47 62.16
C THR A 254 38.95 30.94 61.94
N ILE A 255 38.06 30.31 62.73
CA ILE A 255 36.68 30.69 63.11
C ILE A 255 36.75 31.74 64.25
N PRO A 256 35.79 32.68 64.38
CA PRO A 256 34.80 32.55 65.47
C PRO A 256 33.34 32.91 65.11
N PHE A 257 32.45 32.31 65.92
CA PHE A 257 30.99 32.39 66.01
C PHE A 257 30.40 33.78 66.34
N HIS A 258 29.15 34.01 65.89
CA HIS A 258 27.94 34.47 66.63
C HIS A 258 26.93 35.05 65.61
N SER A 259 25.61 34.86 65.65
CA SER A 259 24.67 34.18 66.56
C SER A 259 23.30 34.01 65.86
N THR A 260 22.74 32.81 66.02
CA THR A 260 21.37 32.25 65.77
C THR A 260 20.19 33.07 66.36
N PRO A 261 18.86 32.73 66.24
CA PRO A 261 18.21 31.41 65.95
C PRO A 261 16.92 31.46 65.05
N GLN A 262 16.33 30.36 64.52
CA GLN A 262 15.56 29.32 65.23
C GLN A 262 15.23 28.08 64.36
N LYS A 263 15.61 26.91 64.91
CA LYS A 263 14.91 25.62 65.20
C LYS A 263 13.81 24.99 64.29
N PRO A 264 13.61 23.64 64.39
CA PRO A 264 13.45 22.73 63.22
C PRO A 264 12.21 21.77 63.42
N PRO A 265 12.08 20.53 62.88
CA PRO A 265 10.87 20.06 62.16
C PRO A 265 10.12 18.82 62.77
N GLN A 266 9.06 18.37 62.05
CA GLN A 266 8.31 17.06 62.09
C GLN A 266 7.22 16.87 63.20
N PRO A 267 6.22 15.92 63.14
CA PRO A 267 5.90 14.82 62.18
C PRO A 267 4.38 14.52 61.82
N ILE A 268 4.16 13.68 60.78
CA ILE A 268 3.20 12.55 60.47
C ILE A 268 1.79 12.44 61.13
N SER A 269 0.71 12.06 60.36
CA SER A 269 -0.21 10.89 60.62
C SER A 269 -1.40 10.72 59.63
N LEU A 270 -1.80 9.45 59.46
CA LEU A 270 -2.94 8.84 58.71
C LEU A 270 -4.34 9.10 59.34
N TYR A 271 -5.45 9.03 58.55
CA TYR A 271 -6.60 8.05 58.65
C TYR A 271 -7.94 8.50 57.95
N ILE A 272 -8.71 7.45 57.59
CA ILE A 272 -10.08 7.14 57.08
C ILE A 272 -11.26 8.17 57.15
N PRO A 273 -12.30 8.00 56.29
CA PRO A 273 -13.69 7.96 56.82
C PRO A 273 -14.66 6.87 56.24
N LYS A 274 -15.63 6.45 57.07
CA LYS A 274 -16.94 5.74 56.81
C LYS A 274 -18.09 6.71 57.26
N PRO A 275 -19.43 6.43 57.19
CA PRO A 275 -20.28 5.43 56.49
C PRO A 275 -21.53 6.04 55.76
N VAL A 276 -22.39 5.14 55.23
CA VAL A 276 -23.69 5.27 54.47
C VAL A 276 -24.88 5.86 55.29
N PRO A 277 -25.94 6.38 54.63
CA PRO A 277 -27.31 5.86 54.88
C PRO A 277 -28.21 5.68 53.62
N THR A 278 -29.27 4.87 53.79
CA THR A 278 -30.20 4.24 52.83
C THR A 278 -31.55 4.97 52.56
N MET A 279 -32.09 4.80 51.33
CA MET A 279 -33.51 4.60 50.84
C MET A 279 -34.66 5.53 51.33
N PRO A 280 -35.66 5.90 50.48
CA PRO A 280 -36.84 5.02 50.27
C PRO A 280 -37.52 4.99 48.87
N THR A 281 -38.30 3.91 48.75
CA THR A 281 -39.32 3.39 47.81
C THR A 281 -40.34 4.34 47.15
N HIS A 282 -40.88 3.95 45.98
CA HIS A 282 -42.34 3.86 45.61
C HIS A 282 -42.46 3.47 44.10
N SER A 283 -42.87 2.24 43.74
CA SER A 283 -44.24 1.77 43.41
C SER A 283 -44.97 2.55 42.29
N HIS A 284 -45.26 1.89 41.16
CA HIS A 284 -46.57 1.77 40.48
C HIS A 284 -46.43 1.48 38.97
N ALA A 285 -46.89 0.30 38.53
CA ALA A 285 -47.55 0.12 37.23
C ALA A 285 -49.01 0.60 37.36
N PRO A 286 -49.68 1.06 36.27
CA PRO A 286 -50.67 0.18 35.58
C PRO A 286 -50.85 0.56 34.06
N PRO A 287 -51.96 0.28 33.34
CA PRO A 287 -52.05 -0.84 32.39
C PRO A 287 -52.63 -0.50 30.96
N SER A 288 -52.53 -1.47 30.05
CA SER A 288 -53.49 -1.87 28.98
C SER A 288 -54.15 -0.86 27.99
N GLN A 289 -53.81 -1.02 26.69
CA GLN A 289 -54.65 -1.20 25.46
C GLN A 289 -55.72 -0.14 25.03
N PRO A 290 -56.26 -0.09 23.76
CA PRO A 290 -56.22 -1.04 22.63
C PRO A 290 -55.99 -0.48 21.18
N ILE A 291 -55.47 -1.36 20.32
CA ILE A 291 -55.82 -1.72 18.92
C ILE A 291 -56.62 -0.73 18.04
N SER A 292 -56.09 -0.42 16.82
CA SER A 292 -56.84 -0.59 15.55
C SER A 292 -55.95 -0.68 14.30
N LYS A 293 -55.95 -1.90 13.73
CA LYS A 293 -55.71 -2.39 12.36
C LYS A 293 -55.49 -1.36 11.22
N ALA A 294 -54.43 -1.61 10.43
CA ALA A 294 -54.54 -1.73 8.97
C ALA A 294 -53.44 -2.64 8.37
N LEU A 295 -53.89 -3.76 7.81
CA LEU A 295 -53.37 -4.54 6.68
C LEU A 295 -52.01 -5.27 6.77
N LEU A 296 -52.15 -6.60 6.88
CA LEU A 296 -51.26 -7.68 6.46
C LEU A 296 -50.61 -7.42 5.08
N LEU A 297 -49.32 -7.78 4.93
CA LEU A 297 -48.80 -8.52 3.76
C LEU A 297 -47.56 -9.36 4.18
N THR A 298 -47.48 -10.54 3.59
CA THR A 298 -46.60 -11.70 3.84
C THR A 298 -45.15 -11.55 3.32
N PRO A 299 -44.22 -12.44 3.72
CA PRO A 299 -42.79 -12.33 3.41
C PRO A 299 -42.43 -12.96 2.05
N SER A 300 -42.11 -12.14 1.04
CA SER A 300 -41.54 -12.61 -0.24
C SER A 300 -40.83 -11.46 -0.99
N ASN A 301 -39.49 -11.42 -0.93
CA ASN A 301 -38.55 -11.05 -2.03
C ASN A 301 -37.11 -10.86 -1.50
N PRO A 302 -36.05 -11.29 -2.21
CA PRO A 302 -34.67 -10.86 -1.97
C PRO A 302 -34.47 -9.37 -2.35
N PRO A 303 -33.42 -8.67 -1.85
CA PRO A 303 -33.39 -7.21 -1.69
C PRO A 303 -32.97 -6.44 -2.95
N TYR A 304 -33.37 -6.87 -4.14
CA TYR A 304 -33.02 -6.20 -5.40
C TYR A 304 -34.23 -5.44 -5.94
N GLN A 305 -34.29 -4.14 -5.63
CA GLN A 305 -35.28 -3.24 -6.23
C GLN A 305 -34.66 -2.58 -7.47
N LYS A 306 -35.24 -2.82 -8.65
CA LYS A 306 -34.89 -2.07 -9.86
C LYS A 306 -35.42 -0.64 -9.72
N ILE A 307 -34.54 0.35 -9.75
CA ILE A 307 -34.88 1.76 -9.59
C ILE A 307 -34.42 2.53 -10.84
N PRO A 308 -35.31 3.21 -11.57
CA PRO A 308 -34.96 3.92 -12.80
C PRO A 308 -34.12 5.17 -12.52
N ARG A 309 -33.28 5.58 -13.49
CA ARG A 309 -32.37 6.75 -13.38
C ARG A 309 -33.11 8.03 -12.97
N THR A 310 -34.31 8.23 -13.52
CA THR A 310 -35.19 9.38 -13.26
C THR A 310 -35.55 9.54 -11.78
N TYR A 311 -35.61 8.43 -11.01
CA TYR A 311 -35.83 8.48 -9.56
C TYR A 311 -34.66 9.15 -8.85
N PHE A 312 -33.41 8.84 -9.22
CA PHE A 312 -32.23 9.43 -8.59
C PHE A 312 -32.09 10.92 -8.94
N ASP A 313 -32.41 11.30 -10.16
CA ASP A 313 -32.33 12.69 -10.62
C ASP A 313 -33.36 13.60 -9.93
N ASP A 314 -34.58 13.10 -9.71
CA ASP A 314 -35.61 13.84 -8.96
C ASP A 314 -35.21 14.06 -7.49
N ARG A 315 -34.64 13.04 -6.84
CA ARG A 315 -34.16 13.16 -5.46
C ARG A 315 -32.98 14.12 -5.34
N LYS A 316 -32.05 14.08 -6.30
CA LYS A 316 -30.92 15.02 -6.38
C LYS A 316 -31.39 16.45 -6.58
N LYS A 317 -32.38 16.71 -7.45
CA LYS A 317 -33.00 18.03 -7.62
C LYS A 317 -33.63 18.55 -6.32
N LYS A 318 -34.17 17.66 -5.50
CA LYS A 318 -34.78 18.00 -4.20
C LYS A 318 -33.74 18.10 -3.06
N GLY A 319 -32.46 17.87 -3.33
CA GLY A 319 -31.40 17.89 -2.33
C GLY A 319 -31.53 16.78 -1.29
N LEU A 320 -32.25 15.70 -1.61
CA LEU A 320 -32.52 14.60 -0.70
C LEU A 320 -31.49 13.49 -0.86
N CYS A 321 -31.27 12.75 0.21
CA CYS A 321 -30.54 11.50 0.18
C CYS A 321 -31.21 10.53 -0.81
N TYR A 322 -30.40 9.73 -1.49
CA TYR A 322 -30.87 8.76 -2.49
C TYR A 322 -31.82 7.70 -1.92
N TRP A 323 -31.76 7.44 -0.62
CA TRP A 323 -32.48 6.34 0.04
C TRP A 323 -33.55 6.78 1.03
N TYR A 324 -33.44 8.00 1.56
CA TYR A 324 -34.35 8.53 2.58
C TYR A 324 -34.69 9.98 2.27
N ASP A 325 -35.85 10.45 2.71
CA ASP A 325 -36.30 11.84 2.54
C ASP A 325 -35.56 12.84 3.47
N ASP A 326 -34.38 12.45 3.94
CA ASP A 326 -33.44 13.31 4.65
C ASP A 326 -32.67 14.19 3.65
N ILE A 327 -32.33 15.41 4.05
CA ILE A 327 -31.49 16.31 3.24
C ILE A 327 -30.08 15.72 3.12
N PHE A 328 -29.58 15.64 1.88
CA PHE A 328 -28.23 15.16 1.61
C PHE A 328 -27.19 16.20 2.07
N SER A 329 -26.22 15.75 2.86
CA SER A 329 -25.03 16.51 3.23
C SER A 329 -23.77 15.65 3.05
N PRO A 330 -22.57 16.24 2.91
CA PRO A 330 -21.31 15.48 2.81
C PRO A 330 -21.02 14.57 4.02
N THR A 331 -21.71 14.78 5.14
CA THR A 331 -21.59 13.99 6.37
C THR A 331 -22.78 13.05 6.59
N HIS A 332 -23.70 12.96 5.63
CA HIS A 332 -24.89 12.12 5.74
C HIS A 332 -24.52 10.63 5.75
N VAL A 333 -25.01 9.89 6.75
CA VAL A 333 -24.84 8.43 6.88
C VAL A 333 -26.20 7.76 6.81
N CYS A 334 -26.42 6.96 5.77
CA CYS A 334 -27.65 6.19 5.59
C CYS A 334 -27.79 5.12 6.68
N LYS A 335 -28.98 5.03 7.29
CA LYS A 335 -29.22 4.15 8.46
C LYS A 335 -29.11 2.66 8.15
N ASN A 336 -29.35 2.21 6.92
CA ASN A 336 -29.16 0.82 6.49
C ASN A 336 -28.20 0.72 5.30
N LYS A 337 -27.22 -0.19 5.39
CA LYS A 337 -26.29 -0.52 4.29
C LYS A 337 -26.96 -1.52 3.35
N GLN A 338 -27.51 -1.07 2.23
CA GLN A 338 -27.90 -1.95 1.12
C GLN A 338 -27.05 -1.62 -0.11
N ILE A 339 -26.63 -2.66 -0.82
CA ILE A 339 -25.91 -2.57 -2.10
C ILE A 339 -26.96 -2.69 -3.22
N ALA A 340 -26.98 -1.73 -4.15
CA ALA A 340 -27.82 -1.79 -5.34
C ALA A 340 -27.00 -1.51 -6.61
N MET A 341 -27.30 -2.22 -7.68
CA MET A 341 -26.74 -2.00 -9.01
C MET A 341 -27.58 -0.98 -9.77
N LEU A 342 -26.92 0.07 -10.28
CA LEU A 342 -27.51 0.98 -11.26
C LEU A 342 -27.47 0.30 -12.63
N ILE A 343 -28.64 0.10 -13.23
CA ILE A 343 -28.75 -0.22 -14.66
C ILE A 343 -28.93 1.12 -15.38
N VAL A 344 -28.03 1.42 -16.31
CA VAL A 344 -28.15 2.55 -17.22
C VAL A 344 -28.69 1.96 -18.51
N ASP A 345 -29.94 2.22 -18.83
CA ASP A 345 -30.49 1.88 -20.14
C ASP A 345 -29.81 2.81 -21.17
N GLU A 346 -29.06 2.24 -22.10
CA GLU A 346 -28.44 2.95 -23.23
C GLU A 346 -29.51 3.33 -24.26
N GLU A 347 -30.39 4.27 -23.92
CA GLU A 347 -31.15 5.04 -24.90
C GLU A 347 -31.34 6.48 -24.38
N GLU A 348 -30.30 7.31 -24.56
CA GLU A 348 -30.42 8.76 -24.82
C GLU A 348 -29.04 9.30 -25.22
N GLU A 349 -28.88 9.52 -26.52
CA GLU A 349 -27.71 10.11 -27.18
C GLU A 349 -27.40 11.52 -26.64
N MET A 350 -26.11 11.87 -26.49
CA MET A 350 -25.65 13.23 -26.75
C MET A 350 -24.69 13.19 -27.93
N GLU A 351 -25.16 13.71 -29.05
CA GLU A 351 -24.40 13.98 -30.27
C GLU A 351 -23.25 14.96 -30.00
N GLU A 352 -22.00 14.55 -30.28
CA GLU A 352 -20.94 15.48 -30.67
C GLU A 352 -20.60 15.22 -32.14
N PRO A 353 -20.43 16.28 -32.97
CA PRO A 353 -20.25 16.13 -34.40
C PRO A 353 -18.85 15.60 -34.72
N PRO A 354 -18.69 14.78 -35.79
CA PRO A 354 -17.39 14.22 -36.14
C PRO A 354 -16.46 15.31 -36.70
N PRO A 355 -15.15 15.26 -36.41
CA PRO A 355 -14.19 16.08 -37.13
C PRO A 355 -14.11 15.62 -38.60
N LYS A 356 -14.13 16.61 -39.50
CA LYS A 356 -14.00 16.43 -40.95
C LYS A 356 -12.68 15.78 -41.32
N TYR A 357 -12.75 14.75 -42.16
CA TYR A 357 -11.63 14.24 -42.95
C TYR A 357 -11.55 15.03 -44.26
N ASP A 358 -10.36 15.50 -44.62
CA ASP A 358 -9.99 15.86 -45.99
C ASP A 358 -8.88 14.90 -46.48
N GLU A 359 -9.01 14.46 -47.73
CA GLU A 359 -8.28 13.39 -48.41
C GLU A 359 -6.94 13.81 -49.06
N GLU A 360 -5.95 12.89 -48.94
CA GLU A 360 -4.93 12.40 -49.91
C GLU A 360 -3.96 13.34 -50.71
N PRO A 361 -3.01 12.82 -51.54
CA PRO A 361 -1.77 12.12 -51.16
C PRO A 361 -0.52 12.69 -51.88
N SER A 362 0.70 12.31 -51.49
CA SER A 362 1.83 12.30 -52.44
C SER A 362 2.94 11.30 -52.07
N THR A 363 3.36 10.58 -53.10
CA THR A 363 4.38 9.52 -53.19
C THR A 363 5.79 10.08 -53.36
N GLN A 364 6.82 9.43 -52.77
CA GLN A 364 7.95 8.80 -53.50
C GLN A 364 9.09 8.28 -52.58
N ASP A 365 9.42 7.01 -52.78
CA ASP A 365 10.69 6.25 -52.70
C ASP A 365 11.95 6.81 -51.99
N ASN A 366 12.52 6.00 -51.07
CA ASN A 366 13.71 5.16 -51.31
C ASN A 366 14.18 4.37 -50.05
N THR A 367 14.50 3.10 -50.24
CA THR A 367 15.09 2.11 -49.30
C THR A 367 16.63 2.27 -49.11
N PRO A 368 17.35 1.41 -48.35
CA PRO A 368 17.32 1.17 -46.89
C PRO A 368 18.74 1.18 -46.25
N SER A 369 18.92 1.49 -44.96
CA SER A 369 20.10 1.02 -44.21
C SER A 369 20.07 1.33 -42.71
N ALA A 370 20.61 0.37 -41.95
CA ALA A 370 21.23 0.46 -40.63
C ALA A 370 20.33 0.25 -39.39
N GLU A 371 20.50 -0.96 -38.83
CA GLU A 371 20.56 -1.29 -37.39
C GLU A 371 19.47 -0.67 -36.51
N GLN A 372 18.34 -1.38 -36.43
CA GLN A 372 17.39 -1.18 -35.34
C GLN A 372 17.92 -1.87 -34.09
N GLU A 373 18.62 -1.08 -33.27
CA GLU A 373 18.77 -1.35 -31.85
C GLU A 373 17.38 -1.55 -31.24
N LYS A 374 17.15 -2.75 -30.70
CA LYS A 374 15.89 -3.17 -30.10
C LYS A 374 15.74 -2.44 -28.76
N VAL A 375 15.22 -1.21 -28.80
CA VAL A 375 14.88 -0.47 -27.58
C VAL A 375 13.67 -1.15 -26.97
N GLU A 376 13.88 -1.91 -25.89
CA GLU A 376 12.80 -2.39 -25.03
C GLU A 376 12.09 -1.19 -24.40
N ILE A 377 10.82 -1.04 -24.76
CA ILE A 377 9.90 -0.04 -24.23
C ILE A 377 9.28 -0.65 -22.98
N THR A 378 9.39 0.02 -21.83
CA THR A 378 8.65 -0.34 -20.62
C THR A 378 7.16 -0.04 -20.79
N ASP A 379 6.30 -0.99 -20.40
CA ASP A 379 4.83 -0.85 -20.44
C ASP A 379 4.24 0.13 -19.40
N THR A 380 5.06 0.78 -18.56
CA THR A 380 4.57 1.75 -17.56
C THR A 380 5.41 3.03 -17.51
N THR A 381 4.73 4.18 -17.47
CA THR A 381 5.30 5.53 -17.68
C THR A 381 6.18 6.09 -16.55
N HIS A 382 6.48 5.31 -15.50
CA HIS A 382 7.08 5.82 -14.25
C HIS A 382 8.32 5.08 -13.75
N ILE A 383 8.85 4.08 -14.48
CA ILE A 383 10.07 3.36 -14.07
C ILE A 383 11.31 4.10 -14.60
N PRO A 384 12.27 4.53 -13.75
CA PRO A 384 13.52 5.12 -14.21
C PRO A 384 14.35 4.11 -15.03
N GLN A 385 14.52 4.41 -16.32
CA GLN A 385 15.12 3.53 -17.34
C GLN A 385 16.56 3.07 -17.03
N VAL A 386 17.29 3.80 -16.19
CA VAL A 386 18.72 3.55 -15.94
C VAL A 386 18.99 2.80 -14.63
N ALA A 387 18.03 2.80 -13.69
CA ALA A 387 18.25 2.26 -12.35
C ALA A 387 17.55 0.92 -12.08
N VAL A 388 16.50 0.56 -12.85
CA VAL A 388 15.65 -0.62 -12.54
C VAL A 388 15.51 -1.58 -13.73
N THR A 389 15.52 -1.09 -14.98
CA THR A 389 15.28 -1.92 -16.17
C THR A 389 16.55 -2.49 -16.79
N ALA A 390 17.66 -1.75 -16.76
CA ALA A 390 18.96 -2.23 -17.27
C ALA A 390 19.45 -3.57 -16.66
N PRO A 391 19.21 -3.90 -15.37
CA PRO A 391 19.61 -5.19 -14.80
C PRO A 391 18.56 -6.31 -14.95
N THR A 392 17.44 -6.09 -15.66
CA THR A 392 16.39 -7.10 -15.81
C THR A 392 16.39 -7.67 -17.22
N LEU A 393 16.58 -8.99 -17.34
CA LEU A 393 16.50 -9.73 -18.60
C LEU A 393 15.13 -10.41 -18.69
N SER A 394 14.51 -10.38 -19.87
CA SER A 394 13.22 -11.02 -20.12
C SER A 394 13.36 -12.15 -21.13
N SER A 395 12.69 -13.27 -20.87
CA SER A 395 12.63 -14.42 -21.77
C SER A 395 11.18 -14.87 -21.93
N PRO A 396 10.74 -15.29 -23.14
CA PRO A 396 9.42 -15.89 -23.31
C PRO A 396 9.24 -17.13 -22.42
N TYR A 397 8.13 -17.18 -21.68
CA TYR A 397 7.77 -18.37 -20.91
C TYR A 397 7.76 -19.62 -21.81
N ASN A 398 8.20 -20.77 -21.30
CA ASN A 398 8.37 -22.02 -22.06
C ASN A 398 9.38 -21.98 -23.24
N ASP A 399 10.30 -21.01 -23.25
CA ASP A 399 11.43 -20.94 -24.18
C ASP A 399 12.77 -21.13 -23.47
N ILE A 400 13.17 -22.40 -23.31
CA ILE A 400 14.42 -22.72 -22.61
C ILE A 400 15.66 -22.30 -23.41
N ALA A 401 15.59 -22.28 -24.74
CA ALA A 401 16.71 -21.93 -25.60
C ALA A 401 17.07 -20.44 -25.47
N ASP A 402 16.06 -19.59 -25.33
CA ASP A 402 16.26 -18.16 -25.06
C ASP A 402 16.88 -17.94 -23.67
N VAL A 403 16.45 -18.69 -22.64
CA VAL A 403 17.09 -18.65 -21.32
C VAL A 403 18.56 -19.09 -21.39
N GLU A 404 18.88 -20.17 -22.11
CA GLU A 404 20.26 -20.62 -22.33
C GLU A 404 21.11 -19.51 -22.96
N LEU A 405 20.60 -18.85 -24.01
CA LEU A 405 21.26 -17.73 -24.66
C LEU A 405 21.51 -16.55 -23.71
N LEU A 406 20.55 -16.23 -22.83
CA LEU A 406 20.72 -15.17 -21.83
C LEU A 406 21.84 -15.51 -20.84
N PHE A 407 21.92 -16.75 -20.35
CA PHE A 407 23.03 -17.19 -19.49
C PHE A 407 24.38 -17.20 -20.23
N GLU A 408 24.40 -17.57 -21.51
CA GLU A 408 25.61 -17.57 -22.33
C GLU A 408 26.15 -16.17 -22.62
N THR A 409 25.26 -15.19 -22.80
CA THR A 409 25.61 -13.80 -23.12
C THR A 409 25.91 -12.96 -21.87
N ASN A 410 25.43 -13.38 -20.68
CA ASN A 410 25.58 -12.67 -19.41
C ASN A 410 26.28 -13.55 -18.35
N LYS A 411 27.38 -14.21 -18.73
CA LYS A 411 28.07 -15.19 -17.89
C LYS A 411 28.51 -14.60 -16.54
N GLY A 412 28.00 -15.18 -15.46
CA GLY A 412 28.33 -14.77 -14.10
C GLY A 412 27.65 -13.48 -13.64
N GLU A 413 26.77 -12.88 -14.47
CA GLU A 413 26.06 -11.64 -14.14
C GLU A 413 24.61 -11.89 -13.69
N ILE A 414 24.01 -13.03 -14.09
CA ILE A 414 22.64 -13.38 -13.70
C ILE A 414 22.60 -13.87 -12.24
N THR A 415 21.99 -13.08 -11.37
CA THR A 415 21.86 -13.42 -9.93
C THR A 415 20.72 -14.42 -9.67
N ALA A 416 19.59 -14.27 -10.36
CA ALA A 416 18.42 -15.10 -10.16
C ALA A 416 17.54 -15.16 -11.40
N VAL A 417 16.74 -16.23 -11.49
CA VAL A 417 15.61 -16.35 -12.41
C VAL A 417 14.33 -16.43 -11.57
N ILE A 418 13.37 -15.55 -11.86
CA ILE A 418 12.06 -15.54 -11.22
C ILE A 418 10.97 -15.85 -12.26
N LEU A 419 10.01 -16.71 -11.89
CA LEU A 419 8.86 -17.04 -12.72
C LEU A 419 7.66 -17.52 -11.89
N GLU A 420 6.47 -17.35 -12.43
CA GLU A 420 5.31 -18.15 -12.04
C GLU A 420 5.49 -19.59 -12.56
N PRO A 421 5.45 -20.65 -11.72
CA PRO A 421 5.60 -22.04 -12.20
C PRO A 421 4.44 -22.51 -13.09
N VAL A 422 3.27 -21.88 -12.94
CA VAL A 422 2.14 -21.91 -13.86
C VAL A 422 1.69 -20.47 -14.00
N VAL A 423 1.72 -19.92 -15.20
CA VAL A 423 1.36 -18.52 -15.44
C VAL A 423 -0.13 -18.35 -15.22
N GLY A 424 -0.50 -17.30 -14.47
CA GLY A 424 -1.88 -16.86 -14.32
C GLY A 424 -2.19 -15.45 -14.83
N ASN A 425 -1.18 -14.57 -14.91
CA ASN A 425 -1.35 -13.17 -15.34
C ASN A 425 -1.27 -12.96 -16.86
N SER A 426 -1.29 -14.05 -17.64
CA SER A 426 -1.43 -14.04 -19.11
C SER A 426 -2.48 -15.05 -19.57
N GLY A 427 -3.46 -15.28 -18.70
CA GLY A 427 -4.32 -16.46 -18.68
C GLY A 427 -3.59 -17.65 -18.07
N PHE A 428 -4.24 -18.81 -18.07
CA PHE A 428 -3.66 -20.06 -17.58
C PHE A 428 -2.72 -20.66 -18.63
N ILE A 429 -1.42 -20.64 -18.36
CA ILE A 429 -0.41 -21.28 -19.23
C ILE A 429 0.44 -22.24 -18.40
N ALA A 430 0.25 -23.53 -18.64
CA ALA A 430 1.03 -24.58 -18.00
C ALA A 430 2.48 -24.62 -18.54
N PRO A 431 3.46 -25.03 -17.72
CA PRO A 431 4.81 -25.29 -18.22
C PRO A 431 4.77 -26.45 -19.23
N LYS A 432 5.59 -26.35 -20.28
CA LYS A 432 5.87 -27.49 -21.17
C LYS A 432 6.54 -28.60 -20.36
N PRO A 433 6.43 -29.87 -20.80
CA PRO A 433 7.26 -30.94 -20.27
C PRO A 433 8.73 -30.51 -20.23
N ASP A 434 9.39 -30.83 -19.13
CA ASP A 434 10.81 -30.57 -18.86
C ASP A 434 11.25 -29.10 -18.74
N PHE A 435 10.41 -28.10 -19.01
CA PHE A 435 10.80 -26.68 -18.92
C PHE A 435 11.34 -26.31 -17.54
N LEU A 436 10.60 -26.65 -16.47
CA LEU A 436 11.01 -26.34 -15.09
C LEU A 436 12.25 -27.17 -14.66
N ASN A 437 12.39 -28.40 -15.14
CA ASN A 437 13.57 -29.24 -14.89
C ASN A 437 14.81 -28.62 -15.52
N ALA A 438 14.71 -28.20 -16.78
CA ALA A 438 15.80 -27.56 -17.51
C ALA A 438 16.18 -26.21 -16.86
N LEU A 439 15.18 -25.42 -16.45
CA LEU A 439 15.41 -24.15 -15.76
C LEU A 439 16.15 -24.34 -14.42
N ARG A 440 15.74 -25.36 -13.64
CA ARG A 440 16.44 -25.73 -12.41
C ARG A 440 17.88 -26.16 -12.68
N LYS A 441 18.11 -26.92 -13.75
CA LYS A 441 19.46 -27.33 -14.16
C LYS A 441 20.34 -26.14 -14.52
N ILE A 442 19.88 -25.26 -15.41
CA ILE A 442 20.66 -24.09 -15.88
C ILE A 442 21.00 -23.15 -14.72
N THR A 443 20.03 -22.86 -13.85
CA THR A 443 20.27 -22.01 -12.67
C THR A 443 21.31 -22.61 -11.73
N ASN A 444 21.25 -23.93 -11.46
CA ASN A 444 22.24 -24.62 -10.65
C ASN A 444 23.65 -24.58 -11.29
N GLU A 445 23.76 -24.87 -12.59
CA GLU A 445 25.03 -24.91 -13.31
C GLU A 445 25.74 -23.54 -13.36
N ASN A 446 24.97 -22.45 -13.33
CA ASN A 446 25.48 -21.09 -13.39
C ASN A 446 25.54 -20.39 -12.02
N GLY A 447 25.15 -21.06 -10.93
CA GLY A 447 25.13 -20.48 -9.58
C GLY A 447 24.08 -19.39 -9.37
N ALA A 448 23.05 -19.32 -10.23
CA ALA A 448 21.94 -18.40 -10.10
C ALA A 448 20.82 -18.99 -9.23
N LEU A 449 20.10 -18.13 -8.51
CA LEU A 449 18.95 -18.57 -7.71
C LEU A 449 17.73 -18.83 -8.61
N LEU A 450 17.01 -19.92 -8.36
CA LEU A 450 15.67 -20.14 -8.91
C LEU A 450 14.62 -19.65 -7.90
N ILE A 451 13.80 -18.70 -8.31
CA ILE A 451 12.72 -18.13 -7.50
C ILE A 451 11.39 -18.52 -8.12
N PHE A 452 10.58 -19.28 -7.39
CA PHE A 452 9.20 -19.52 -7.78
C PHE A 452 8.30 -18.44 -7.19
N ASP A 453 7.62 -17.69 -8.07
CA ASP A 453 6.50 -16.87 -7.69
C ASP A 453 5.26 -17.75 -7.54
N GLU A 454 5.02 -18.19 -6.30
CA GLU A 454 3.88 -19.02 -5.92
C GLU A 454 2.78 -18.20 -5.25
N VAL A 455 2.71 -16.89 -5.49
CA VAL A 455 1.63 -16.05 -4.95
C VAL A 455 0.26 -16.54 -5.43
N MET A 456 0.16 -17.08 -6.66
CA MET A 456 -1.07 -17.65 -7.20
C MET A 456 -1.17 -19.18 -7.07
N THR A 457 -0.07 -19.90 -7.30
CA THR A 457 -0.02 -21.37 -7.34
C THR A 457 0.13 -22.01 -5.96
N GLY A 458 0.74 -21.29 -5.00
CA GLY A 458 1.02 -21.78 -3.65
C GLY A 458 -0.27 -22.15 -2.90
N PHE A 459 -0.30 -23.36 -2.34
CA PHE A 459 -1.48 -23.96 -1.69
C PHE A 459 -2.71 -24.15 -2.59
N ARG A 460 -2.62 -23.80 -3.88
CA ARG A 460 -3.71 -23.94 -4.86
C ARG A 460 -3.59 -25.20 -5.69
N LEU A 461 -2.40 -25.47 -6.23
CA LEU A 461 -2.21 -26.63 -7.11
C LEU A 461 -2.12 -27.92 -6.30
N SER A 462 -1.34 -27.88 -5.23
CA SER A 462 -1.21 -28.90 -4.20
C SER A 462 -0.99 -28.23 -2.84
N TYR A 463 -0.92 -29.00 -1.76
CA TYR A 463 -0.65 -28.45 -0.43
C TYR A 463 0.71 -27.74 -0.37
N GLY A 464 1.76 -28.33 -0.94
CA GLY A 464 3.07 -27.71 -1.10
C GLY A 464 3.22 -26.84 -2.34
N GLY A 465 2.14 -26.44 -3.01
CA GLY A 465 2.19 -25.58 -4.20
C GLY A 465 2.65 -26.29 -5.48
N ALA A 466 3.09 -25.50 -6.46
CA ALA A 466 3.60 -26.00 -7.73
C ALA A 466 4.94 -26.73 -7.57
N GLN A 467 5.78 -26.31 -6.63
CA GLN A 467 7.04 -27.02 -6.32
C GLN A 467 6.81 -28.49 -5.92
N GLU A 468 5.82 -28.78 -5.07
CA GLU A 468 5.43 -30.16 -4.75
C GLU A 468 4.79 -30.85 -5.97
N TYR A 469 3.88 -30.17 -6.67
CA TYR A 469 3.16 -30.73 -7.82
C TYR A 469 4.10 -31.18 -8.95
N PHE A 470 5.11 -30.37 -9.27
CA PHE A 470 6.09 -30.67 -10.32
C PHE A 470 7.36 -31.36 -9.82
N GLY A 471 7.54 -31.50 -8.51
CA GLY A 471 8.75 -32.08 -7.91
C GLY A 471 10.01 -31.24 -8.12
N ILE A 472 9.88 -29.91 -8.17
CA ILE A 472 11.00 -28.97 -8.38
C ILE A 472 11.22 -28.16 -7.11
N THR A 473 12.44 -28.18 -6.57
CA THR A 473 12.80 -27.36 -5.41
C THR A 473 13.47 -26.05 -5.86
N PRO A 474 12.78 -24.89 -5.73
CA PRO A 474 13.41 -23.59 -5.95
C PRO A 474 14.32 -23.20 -4.78
N ASP A 475 15.16 -22.19 -4.98
CA ASP A 475 15.99 -21.62 -3.92
C ASP A 475 15.20 -20.70 -2.99
N LEU A 476 14.26 -19.95 -3.58
CA LEU A 476 13.31 -19.08 -2.90
C LEU A 476 11.91 -19.28 -3.47
N THR A 477 10.90 -19.03 -2.64
CA THR A 477 9.49 -19.02 -3.01
C THR A 477 8.85 -17.76 -2.46
N THR A 478 8.08 -17.04 -3.28
CA THR A 478 7.16 -16.01 -2.81
C THR A 478 5.76 -16.58 -2.69
N LEU A 479 5.02 -16.13 -1.67
CA LEU A 479 3.67 -16.59 -1.35
C LEU A 479 2.79 -15.38 -1.05
N GLY A 480 1.49 -15.54 -1.30
CA GLY A 480 0.48 -14.55 -0.96
C GLY A 480 -0.91 -15.16 -1.11
N LYS A 481 -1.93 -14.33 -1.34
CA LYS A 481 -3.31 -14.76 -1.61
C LYS A 481 -3.84 -15.76 -0.56
N ILE A 482 -3.75 -17.08 -0.82
CA ILE A 482 -4.28 -18.14 0.05
C ILE A 482 -3.65 -18.08 1.44
N ILE A 483 -2.36 -17.75 1.55
CA ILE A 483 -1.70 -17.64 2.86
C ILE A 483 -2.20 -16.47 3.69
N GLY A 484 -3.06 -15.60 3.17
CA GLY A 484 -3.74 -14.55 3.93
C GLY A 484 -5.18 -14.89 4.33
N GLY A 485 -5.75 -15.99 3.84
CA GLY A 485 -7.14 -16.37 4.13
C GLY A 485 -8.16 -15.28 3.76
N GLY A 486 -7.86 -14.47 2.73
CA GLY A 486 -8.67 -13.30 2.33
C GLY A 486 -8.19 -11.95 2.88
N LEU A 487 -7.14 -11.94 3.70
CA LEU A 487 -6.52 -10.71 4.21
C LEU A 487 -5.17 -10.43 3.52
N PRO A 488 -4.67 -9.17 3.57
CA PRO A 488 -3.38 -8.82 2.97
C PRO A 488 -2.22 -9.52 3.66
N VAL A 489 -1.61 -10.49 2.96
CA VAL A 489 -0.40 -11.20 3.39
C VAL A 489 0.46 -11.51 2.18
N GLY A 490 1.75 -11.21 2.30
CA GLY A 490 2.81 -11.74 1.45
C GLY A 490 3.88 -12.39 2.32
N ALA A 491 4.58 -13.37 1.76
CA ALA A 491 5.73 -13.99 2.39
C ALA A 491 6.76 -14.36 1.32
N TYR A 492 8.03 -14.43 1.72
CA TYR A 492 9.09 -15.05 0.94
C TYR A 492 9.89 -15.95 1.86
N GLY A 493 10.36 -17.08 1.35
CA GLY A 493 11.09 -18.08 2.12
C GLY A 493 11.91 -18.98 1.23
N GLY A 494 12.85 -19.71 1.82
CA GLY A 494 13.71 -20.62 1.07
C GLY A 494 14.84 -21.18 1.93
N ARG A 495 15.97 -21.46 1.30
CA ARG A 495 17.14 -22.04 1.98
C ARG A 495 17.63 -21.13 3.11
N ARG A 496 18.02 -21.73 4.24
CA ARG A 496 18.38 -21.02 5.47
C ARG A 496 19.51 -20.02 5.23
N GLU A 497 20.55 -20.45 4.54
CA GLU A 497 21.74 -19.65 4.23
C GLU A 497 21.42 -18.39 3.42
N ILE A 498 20.31 -18.39 2.67
CA ILE A 498 19.81 -17.20 1.96
C ILE A 498 18.97 -16.34 2.92
N MET A 499 18.06 -16.96 3.67
CA MET A 499 17.14 -16.26 4.57
C MET A 499 17.84 -15.60 5.76
N GLU A 500 18.98 -16.11 6.20
CA GLU A 500 19.82 -15.50 7.24
C GLU A 500 20.49 -14.19 6.78
N MET A 501 20.42 -13.84 5.49
CA MET A 501 20.81 -12.51 5.00
C MET A 501 19.80 -11.43 5.35
N VAL A 502 18.54 -11.78 5.64
CA VAL A 502 17.47 -10.83 5.95
C VAL A 502 17.68 -10.24 7.35
N ALA A 503 17.52 -8.92 7.49
CA ALA A 503 17.53 -8.25 8.78
C ALA A 503 16.42 -8.79 9.70
N PRO A 504 16.66 -8.97 11.01
CA PRO A 504 17.85 -8.56 11.75
C PRO A 504 18.99 -9.61 11.78
N ALA A 505 18.83 -10.77 11.14
CA ALA A 505 19.84 -11.82 11.15
C ALA A 505 21.06 -11.47 10.28
N GLY A 506 20.82 -10.79 9.16
CA GLY A 506 21.83 -10.38 8.21
C GLY A 506 21.66 -8.95 7.70
N PRO A 507 22.49 -8.55 6.71
CA PRO A 507 22.61 -7.16 6.29
C PRO A 507 21.52 -6.69 5.30
N MET A 508 20.71 -7.59 4.75
CA MET A 508 19.68 -7.24 3.76
C MET A 508 18.42 -6.73 4.46
N TYR A 509 18.18 -5.43 4.35
CA TYR A 509 17.05 -4.79 5.03
C TYR A 509 15.71 -5.15 4.41
N GLN A 510 14.80 -5.68 5.23
CA GLN A 510 13.38 -5.79 4.93
C GLN A 510 12.60 -5.51 6.21
N ALA A 511 11.57 -4.68 6.11
CA ALA A 511 10.65 -4.41 7.21
C ALA A 511 9.24 -4.13 6.67
N GLY A 512 8.23 -4.29 7.52
CA GLY A 512 6.88 -3.84 7.23
C GLY A 512 6.06 -3.81 8.51
N THR A 513 5.50 -2.66 8.85
CA THR A 513 4.81 -2.39 10.14
C THR A 513 3.68 -3.37 10.44
N LEU A 514 2.97 -3.84 9.41
CA LEU A 514 1.82 -4.76 9.54
C LEU A 514 2.18 -6.21 9.19
N SER A 515 3.46 -6.51 8.97
CA SER A 515 3.93 -7.86 8.67
C SER A 515 3.66 -8.77 9.87
N GLY A 516 3.08 -9.95 9.62
CA GLY A 516 2.77 -10.90 10.69
C GLY A 516 1.65 -10.47 11.63
N ASN A 517 0.76 -9.55 11.22
CA ASN A 517 -0.35 -9.12 12.07
C ASN A 517 -1.27 -10.31 12.46
N PRO A 518 -1.76 -10.36 13.71
CA PRO A 518 -2.39 -11.56 14.28
C PRO A 518 -3.72 -11.93 13.60
N LEU A 519 -4.47 -10.95 13.10
CA LEU A 519 -5.72 -11.20 12.39
C LEU A 519 -5.46 -11.98 11.11
N ALA A 520 -4.51 -11.52 10.31
CA ALA A 520 -4.11 -12.21 9.10
C ALA A 520 -3.58 -13.62 9.41
N MET A 521 -2.67 -13.76 10.38
CA MET A 521 -2.10 -15.06 10.76
C MET A 521 -3.18 -16.06 11.23
N THR A 522 -4.20 -15.59 11.94
CA THR A 522 -5.34 -16.43 12.36
C THR A 522 -6.12 -16.95 11.15
N ALA A 523 -6.48 -16.06 10.22
CA ALA A 523 -7.15 -16.44 8.98
C ALA A 523 -6.33 -17.42 8.14
N SER A 524 -5.01 -17.19 8.04
CA SER A 524 -4.05 -18.08 7.38
C SER A 524 -4.08 -19.48 7.97
N ILE A 525 -3.91 -19.61 9.29
CA ILE A 525 -3.83 -20.91 9.97
C ILE A 525 -5.10 -21.73 9.74
N HIS A 526 -6.28 -21.11 9.84
CA HIS A 526 -7.54 -21.80 9.62
C HIS A 526 -7.74 -22.20 8.15
N THR A 527 -7.35 -21.34 7.21
CA THR A 527 -7.41 -21.64 5.76
C THR A 527 -6.50 -22.82 5.43
N LEU A 528 -5.24 -22.79 5.89
CA LEU A 528 -4.27 -23.86 5.61
C LEU A 528 -4.67 -25.19 6.29
N LYS A 529 -5.23 -25.15 7.50
CA LYS A 529 -5.78 -26.35 8.16
C LYS A 529 -6.88 -26.99 7.31
N ARG A 530 -7.81 -26.19 6.79
CA ARG A 530 -8.90 -26.68 5.94
C ARG A 530 -8.39 -27.29 4.65
N LEU A 531 -7.40 -26.65 4.00
CA LEU A 531 -6.79 -27.17 2.78
C LEU A 531 -5.99 -28.45 2.99
N LYS A 532 -5.42 -28.65 4.19
CA LYS A 532 -4.64 -29.86 4.53
C LYS A 532 -5.51 -31.11 4.72
N GLU A 533 -6.82 -30.95 4.84
CA GLU A 533 -7.71 -32.10 5.03
C GLU A 533 -7.59 -33.07 3.83
N PRO A 534 -7.70 -34.39 4.05
CA PRO A 534 -7.62 -35.36 2.95
C PRO A 534 -8.70 -35.11 1.89
N GLY A 535 -8.32 -35.27 0.60
CA GLY A 535 -9.25 -35.20 -0.53
C GLY A 535 -9.64 -33.80 -1.00
N GLN A 536 -9.18 -32.72 -0.37
CA GLN A 536 -9.52 -31.36 -0.83
C GLN A 536 -8.99 -31.06 -2.24
N TYR A 537 -7.74 -31.43 -2.53
CA TYR A 537 -7.13 -31.21 -3.85
C TYR A 537 -7.70 -32.15 -4.93
N ASP A 538 -8.01 -33.41 -4.57
CA ASP A 538 -8.70 -34.34 -5.48
C ASP A 538 -10.08 -33.81 -5.87
N TYR A 539 -10.78 -33.20 -4.91
CA TYR A 539 -12.07 -32.56 -5.15
C TYR A 539 -11.93 -31.36 -6.09
N LEU A 540 -10.96 -30.46 -5.83
CA LEU A 540 -10.68 -29.31 -6.69
C LEU A 540 -10.33 -29.72 -8.12
N ASP A 541 -9.47 -30.72 -8.28
CA ASP A 541 -9.07 -31.23 -9.60
C ASP A 541 -10.28 -31.77 -10.38
N LYS A 542 -11.10 -32.58 -9.72
CA LYS A 542 -12.33 -33.12 -10.31
C LYS A 542 -13.27 -32.01 -10.80
N ILE A 543 -13.67 -31.09 -9.91
CA ILE A 543 -14.69 -30.09 -10.27
C ILE A 543 -14.18 -29.07 -11.29
N THR A 544 -12.88 -28.75 -11.25
CA THR A 544 -12.28 -27.81 -12.19
C THR A 544 -12.14 -28.45 -13.57
N GLY A 545 -11.78 -29.74 -13.62
CA GLY A 545 -11.75 -30.49 -14.87
C GLY A 545 -13.12 -30.60 -15.52
N GLU A 546 -14.15 -30.92 -14.74
CA GLU A 546 -15.54 -30.94 -15.21
C GLU A 546 -15.95 -29.58 -15.80
N LEU A 547 -15.68 -28.48 -15.08
CA LEU A 547 -15.98 -27.11 -15.52
C LEU A 547 -15.32 -26.77 -16.86
N VAL A 548 -14.00 -26.91 -16.92
CA VAL A 548 -13.21 -26.49 -18.08
C VAL A 548 -13.53 -27.33 -19.29
N GLN A 549 -13.62 -28.65 -19.12
CA GLN A 549 -13.98 -29.53 -20.23
C GLN A 549 -15.40 -29.25 -20.73
N GLY A 550 -16.34 -28.94 -19.83
CA GLY A 550 -17.70 -28.52 -20.17
C GLY A 550 -17.73 -27.24 -21.02
N ILE A 551 -17.03 -26.19 -20.59
CA ILE A 551 -16.94 -24.91 -21.33
C ILE A 551 -16.28 -25.11 -22.70
N LEU A 552 -15.17 -25.84 -22.77
CA LEU A 552 -14.48 -26.11 -24.04
C LEU A 552 -15.37 -26.92 -25.01
N ASN A 553 -16.10 -27.90 -24.50
CA ASN A 553 -17.03 -28.70 -25.31
C ASN A 553 -18.22 -27.85 -25.80
N ALA A 554 -18.76 -26.98 -24.95
CA ALA A 554 -19.83 -26.05 -25.31
C ALA A 554 -19.40 -25.12 -26.46
N GLY A 555 -18.22 -24.50 -26.34
CA GLY A 555 -17.66 -23.65 -27.39
C GLY A 555 -17.43 -24.41 -28.70
N LYS A 556 -16.84 -25.61 -28.64
CA LYS A 556 -16.62 -26.47 -29.83
C LYS A 556 -17.94 -26.85 -30.50
N LYS A 557 -18.97 -27.23 -29.73
CA LYS A 557 -20.29 -27.61 -30.24
C LYS A 557 -21.00 -26.44 -30.93
N ALA A 558 -20.77 -25.22 -30.46
CA ALA A 558 -21.27 -23.99 -31.07
C ALA A 558 -20.39 -23.47 -32.23
N GLY A 559 -19.31 -24.18 -32.59
CA GLY A 559 -18.44 -23.82 -33.73
C GLY A 559 -17.36 -22.78 -33.41
N HIS A 560 -17.09 -22.51 -32.13
CA HIS A 560 -16.07 -21.55 -31.72
C HIS A 560 -14.70 -22.21 -31.51
N ALA A 561 -13.65 -21.54 -31.98
CA ALA A 561 -12.28 -21.89 -31.65
C ALA A 561 -12.00 -21.50 -30.19
N VAL A 562 -11.86 -22.50 -29.34
CA VAL A 562 -11.52 -22.34 -27.92
C VAL A 562 -10.57 -23.45 -27.49
N CYS A 563 -9.52 -23.10 -26.75
CA CYS A 563 -8.60 -24.04 -26.11
C CYS A 563 -8.34 -23.60 -24.66
N GLY A 564 -7.76 -24.46 -23.84
CA GLY A 564 -7.54 -24.16 -22.42
C GLY A 564 -7.16 -25.41 -21.64
N GLY A 565 -7.06 -25.25 -20.32
CA GLY A 565 -6.69 -26.33 -19.43
C GLY A 565 -6.87 -25.93 -17.97
N TYR A 566 -6.48 -26.86 -17.10
CA TYR A 566 -6.51 -26.68 -15.66
C TYR A 566 -5.44 -27.52 -14.99
N ILE A 567 -5.09 -27.13 -13.78
CA ILE A 567 -4.37 -27.95 -12.79
C ILE A 567 -5.06 -27.71 -11.46
N SER A 568 -5.67 -28.75 -10.87
CA SER A 568 -6.33 -28.62 -9.56
C SER A 568 -7.30 -27.42 -9.56
N GLY A 569 -7.24 -26.53 -8.57
CA GLY A 569 -8.12 -25.37 -8.43
C GLY A 569 -7.80 -24.13 -9.29
N MET A 570 -6.98 -24.26 -10.33
CA MET A 570 -6.59 -23.17 -11.24
C MET A 570 -6.86 -23.56 -12.70
N PHE A 571 -7.45 -22.66 -13.48
CA PHE A 571 -7.78 -22.94 -14.88
C PHE A 571 -7.75 -21.71 -15.78
N GLY A 572 -7.91 -21.93 -17.08
CA GLY A 572 -8.22 -20.86 -18.02
C GLY A 572 -8.52 -21.41 -19.41
N PHE A 573 -9.08 -20.54 -20.25
CA PHE A 573 -9.39 -20.84 -21.63
C PHE A 573 -9.22 -19.60 -22.49
N PHE A 574 -8.92 -19.81 -23.77
CA PHE A 574 -8.57 -18.80 -24.75
C PHE A 574 -9.46 -18.94 -25.97
N PHE A 575 -9.99 -17.82 -26.46
CA PHE A 575 -10.72 -17.76 -27.72
C PHE A 575 -9.78 -17.80 -28.93
N THR A 576 -9.08 -18.92 -29.09
CA THR A 576 -8.16 -19.22 -30.20
C THR A 576 -8.09 -20.73 -30.43
N LYS A 577 -7.55 -21.15 -31.58
CA LYS A 577 -7.42 -22.58 -31.92
C LYS A 577 -6.45 -23.31 -31.00
N GLY A 578 -5.46 -22.60 -30.45
CA GLY A 578 -4.41 -23.17 -29.62
C GLY A 578 -3.43 -24.07 -30.38
N PRO A 579 -2.52 -24.74 -29.66
CA PRO A 579 -2.26 -24.60 -28.22
C PRO A 579 -1.70 -23.21 -27.85
N VAL A 580 -1.79 -22.84 -26.57
CA VAL A 580 -1.22 -21.61 -26.02
C VAL A 580 -0.08 -22.00 -25.08
N PHE A 581 1.17 -21.73 -25.46
CA PHE A 581 2.33 -22.10 -24.65
C PHE A 581 3.05 -20.91 -24.01
N ASN A 582 2.77 -19.70 -24.46
CA ASN A 582 3.40 -18.47 -23.98
C ASN A 582 2.48 -17.27 -24.22
N PHE A 583 2.95 -16.09 -23.81
CA PHE A 583 2.19 -14.86 -23.97
C PHE A 583 1.91 -14.50 -25.45
N GLU A 584 2.86 -14.77 -26.36
CA GLU A 584 2.66 -14.52 -27.80
C GLU A 584 1.53 -15.36 -28.39
N ASP A 585 1.36 -16.60 -27.93
CA ASP A 585 0.22 -17.42 -28.31
C ASP A 585 -1.08 -16.90 -27.67
N ALA A 586 -1.04 -16.49 -26.40
CA ALA A 586 -2.20 -15.97 -25.69
C ALA A 586 -2.76 -14.70 -26.36
N LYS A 587 -1.89 -13.81 -26.83
CA LYS A 587 -2.24 -12.58 -27.56
C LYS A 587 -3.03 -12.82 -28.87
N LYS A 588 -2.97 -14.03 -29.43
CA LYS A 588 -3.76 -14.40 -30.63
C LYS A 588 -5.23 -14.67 -30.31
N SER A 589 -5.65 -14.55 -29.05
CA SER A 589 -7.04 -14.75 -28.63
C SER A 589 -7.96 -13.61 -29.10
N ASP A 590 -9.18 -13.96 -29.46
CA ASP A 590 -10.23 -12.99 -29.77
C ASP A 590 -10.78 -12.37 -28.47
N THR A 591 -10.13 -11.28 -28.03
CA THR A 591 -10.47 -10.57 -26.80
C THR A 591 -11.83 -9.88 -26.86
N ALA A 592 -12.28 -9.47 -28.05
CA ALA A 592 -13.62 -8.90 -28.24
C ALA A 592 -14.70 -9.97 -28.03
N LYS A 593 -14.48 -11.18 -28.53
CA LYS A 593 -15.37 -12.33 -28.27
C LYS A 593 -15.35 -12.72 -26.79
N PHE A 594 -14.18 -12.75 -26.15
CA PHE A 594 -14.11 -12.96 -24.70
C PHE A 594 -14.94 -11.92 -23.94
N ALA A 595 -14.86 -10.64 -24.30
CA ALA A 595 -15.65 -9.60 -23.63
C ALA A 595 -17.17 -9.82 -23.77
N ARG A 596 -17.64 -10.25 -24.95
CA ARG A 596 -19.05 -10.64 -25.14
C ARG A 596 -19.43 -11.88 -24.32
N PHE A 597 -18.57 -12.91 -24.33
CA PHE A 597 -18.76 -14.11 -23.52
C PHE A 597 -18.87 -13.75 -22.04
N PHE A 598 -17.95 -12.94 -21.52
CA PHE A 598 -17.93 -12.48 -20.13
C PHE A 598 -19.24 -11.78 -19.74
N ARG A 599 -19.73 -10.86 -20.58
CA ARG A 599 -21.01 -10.16 -20.33
C ARG A 599 -22.19 -11.12 -20.33
N GLY A 600 -22.24 -12.04 -21.29
CA GLY A 600 -23.30 -13.07 -21.34
C GLY A 600 -23.26 -13.99 -20.12
N MET A 601 -22.06 -14.41 -19.67
CA MET A 601 -21.93 -15.20 -18.45
C MET A 601 -22.38 -14.42 -17.21
N LEU A 602 -22.10 -13.11 -17.16
CA LEU A 602 -22.55 -12.24 -16.08
C LEU A 602 -24.08 -12.12 -16.03
N GLU A 603 -24.75 -12.04 -17.19
CA GLU A 603 -26.21 -12.05 -17.29
C GLU A 603 -26.83 -13.37 -16.82
N GLU A 604 -26.14 -14.49 -17.05
CA GLU A 604 -26.49 -15.82 -16.52
C GLU A 604 -26.11 -16.01 -15.03
N GLY A 605 -25.57 -14.96 -14.38
CA GLY A 605 -25.23 -14.98 -12.96
C GLY A 605 -23.88 -15.62 -12.61
N VAL A 606 -22.99 -15.77 -13.59
CA VAL A 606 -21.63 -16.32 -13.41
C VAL A 606 -20.58 -15.22 -13.59
N TYR A 607 -19.78 -14.98 -12.55
CA TYR A 607 -18.71 -14.00 -12.59
C TYR A 607 -17.34 -14.66 -12.83
N PHE A 608 -16.82 -14.53 -14.06
CA PHE A 608 -15.42 -14.85 -14.38
C PHE A 608 -14.50 -13.64 -14.14
N ALA A 609 -13.19 -13.85 -14.23
CA ALA A 609 -12.25 -12.74 -14.30
C ALA A 609 -12.58 -11.86 -15.52
N PRO A 610 -12.65 -10.52 -15.38
CA PRO A 610 -13.03 -9.61 -16.46
C PRO A 610 -11.88 -9.35 -17.46
N SER A 611 -11.08 -10.37 -17.77
CA SER A 611 -9.95 -10.31 -18.69
C SER A 611 -9.66 -11.69 -19.28
N GLN A 612 -9.38 -11.75 -20.59
CA GLN A 612 -8.89 -12.96 -21.27
C GLN A 612 -7.53 -13.41 -20.71
N PHE A 613 -6.79 -12.50 -20.10
CA PHE A 613 -5.43 -12.72 -19.63
C PHE A 613 -5.36 -12.99 -18.12
N GLU A 614 -6.48 -13.35 -17.49
CA GLU A 614 -6.52 -13.78 -16.10
C GLU A 614 -6.88 -15.27 -16.01
N ALA A 615 -6.19 -16.00 -15.14
CA ALA A 615 -6.61 -17.34 -14.76
C ALA A 615 -7.92 -17.31 -13.95
N GLY A 616 -8.72 -18.36 -14.11
CA GLY A 616 -9.88 -18.65 -13.28
C GLY A 616 -9.54 -19.56 -12.10
N PHE A 617 -10.40 -19.51 -11.08
CA PHE A 617 -10.23 -20.28 -9.85
C PHE A 617 -11.54 -20.94 -9.43
N THR A 618 -11.45 -22.20 -9.04
CA THR A 618 -12.51 -22.88 -8.27
C THR A 618 -12.18 -22.80 -6.78
N SER A 619 -13.16 -23.16 -5.95
CA SER A 619 -13.02 -23.21 -4.50
C SER A 619 -13.71 -24.46 -3.94
N LEU A 620 -13.37 -24.84 -2.72
CA LEU A 620 -14.02 -25.94 -1.99
C LEU A 620 -15.51 -25.72 -1.73
N ALA A 621 -16.02 -24.49 -1.93
CA ALA A 621 -17.43 -24.18 -1.80
C ALA A 621 -18.23 -24.47 -3.09
N HIS A 622 -17.58 -24.56 -4.25
CA HIS A 622 -18.27 -24.92 -5.49
C HIS A 622 -18.73 -26.36 -5.41
N THR A 623 -20.02 -26.57 -5.59
CA THR A 623 -20.65 -27.89 -5.67
C THR A 623 -20.67 -28.37 -7.12
N SER A 624 -20.87 -29.68 -7.33
CA SER A 624 -21.12 -30.20 -8.69
C SER A 624 -22.32 -29.53 -9.36
N GLU A 625 -23.34 -29.11 -8.60
CA GLU A 625 -24.49 -28.38 -9.14
C GLU A 625 -24.08 -26.99 -9.67
N ASP A 626 -23.24 -26.26 -8.94
CA ASP A 626 -22.71 -24.97 -9.40
C ASP A 626 -21.94 -25.16 -10.71
N ILE A 627 -21.10 -26.19 -10.80
CA ILE A 627 -20.35 -26.51 -12.02
C ILE A 627 -21.29 -26.79 -13.20
N GLN A 628 -22.30 -27.63 -13.03
CA GLN A 628 -23.24 -27.95 -14.10
C GLN A 628 -24.06 -26.72 -14.53
N ARG A 629 -24.48 -25.87 -13.59
CA ARG A 629 -25.17 -24.61 -13.89
C ARG A 629 -24.27 -23.66 -14.70
N THR A 630 -23.00 -23.54 -14.32
CA THR A 630 -22.03 -22.73 -15.07
C THR A 630 -21.80 -23.25 -16.49
N ILE A 631 -21.71 -24.58 -16.68
CA ILE A 631 -21.57 -25.18 -18.01
C ILE A 631 -22.81 -24.91 -18.86
N ALA A 632 -24.01 -25.06 -18.30
CA ALA A 632 -25.27 -24.79 -19.00
C ALA A 632 -25.38 -23.31 -19.42
N ALA A 633 -25.00 -22.39 -18.53
CA ALA A 633 -24.91 -20.96 -18.85
C ALA A 633 -23.93 -20.71 -20.01
N ALA A 634 -22.73 -21.31 -19.97
CA ALA A 634 -21.76 -21.19 -21.05
C ALA A 634 -22.33 -21.71 -22.39
N GLU A 635 -23.04 -22.85 -22.39
CA GLU A 635 -23.71 -23.37 -23.58
C GLU A 635 -24.75 -22.40 -24.16
N ASN A 636 -25.48 -21.67 -23.33
CA ASN A 636 -26.43 -20.65 -23.79
C ASN A 636 -25.70 -19.46 -24.40
N VAL A 637 -24.69 -18.93 -23.69
CA VAL A 637 -23.92 -17.77 -24.13
C VAL A 637 -23.19 -18.06 -25.44
N PHE A 638 -22.57 -19.23 -25.60
CA PHE A 638 -21.88 -19.60 -26.84
C PHE A 638 -22.80 -19.62 -28.07
N LYS A 639 -24.11 -19.87 -27.93
CA LYS A 639 -25.07 -19.81 -29.04
C LYS A 639 -25.37 -18.37 -29.50
N LEU A 640 -25.08 -17.39 -28.63
CA LEU A 640 -25.31 -15.97 -28.87
C LEU A 640 -24.06 -15.24 -29.41
N LEU A 641 -22.89 -15.90 -29.38
CA LEU A 641 -21.60 -15.37 -29.84
C LEU A 641 -21.34 -15.64 -31.32
#